data_AF-A0A2G6LAC5-F1
#
_entry.id   AF-A0A2G6LAC5-F1
#
_cell.length_a   1.000
_cell.length_b   1.000
_cell.length_c   1.000
_cell.angle_alpha   90.00
_cell.angle_beta   90.00
_cell.angle_gamma   90.00
#
_symmetry.space_group_name_H-M   'P 1'
#
loop_
_entity.id
_entity.type
_entity.pdbx_description
1 polymer ?
#
loop_
_entity_poly.entity_id
_entity_poly.type
_entity_poly.pdbx_seq_one_letter_code
_entity_poly.pdbx_strand_id
1 'polypeptide(L)'
;MMSSCLTGLFNVRLCHSISIITCENCNTIVMPLLCSGIIGTIAVIRHGPQAAAGWLEQQHRWTHSMTGAKGRSRRPGSLKNTLVISVGSLLVMLTVGNFVLNVVSAKRYLQGQLETQAQDAATALGLSLSTLLEKGDEVTASSMIDAFFDRGYYDHVTLWNANGEAWIVRQAEKTQQTVPGWYRRLIKLDAPLASADVVKGWNRLGSVSVKVNPGASYERMWQAMVAELVWFMSVFVLAILALLAIVSSALRPIASMVRLANGVVNRDFSIRAEESGASELVRVSKSMNLMLDRLQLIFREQMEQIDLLRSEVHLDPVTGLLNRAEFDRQLTAELDSRDAIPNGNLIIVQVRDFAGFNNQFGRNTGDTLLCAVAEQIVSRVKTCDGVFIGRRTGADFVVYLPALADAKAESIAGAVIQNVVSLPAIKEWCSDDIIHAGIASASGHGASVLLSNADMALRKAQNEHTNGWQRYVENAVESVSAGIGQSSEWRQAIRHALQVSGVSLHFQPVFLAPKEPVLYYKSLARLVLRDKEVSAGIFMPMVERFGLLAEFDRHVVSLAVRELDESLHCGVNLGVSISTESALDDGFVAWVEAFLTAHVSAAHCLMVEIPEYVVQRKPTAFAGWFDLARRLGCTLVVDKFGLSSLPFSYLKKYPVRWLKIDRHFLEGLENNRENKFYIQSVIQIAHSLDIKVIECKGGYMSANLFVEFCKDRWDDIQDYFGGGVLPKIIGGVLGLYLLVAVILGVVWSYPPDLFSVVENKQNALQEMSAEDTVGVATTATLVTIADKLLDKNGGYISNDFFPPGIWLDNIKYWEYGVLIQVRDLARAFRQDMSRSQSQSVEDKDLKVAEPQFNFDNKSWLIPATESEYRQGIEALQSYLQRLVNPQKADAQFYARADNLRNWLQNVETRLGSLSQRLSQSVGKRQWDTSLAGDANAKQSTDRAEVEDIKTPWLQIDNVFYEARGTAWALIHIMKAIEIDFRSVLQDKNALVSLRQIITELESTQETVWSPMILNGSGFGTLANHSLTMASYLSRVNAAIIDLRSLLQQG
;
A
#
# COMPACT_ATOMS: atom_id res chain seq x y z
N MET A 1 35.01 -36.02 64.24
CA MET A 1 33.67 -36.23 64.83
C MET A 1 33.05 -34.86 65.02
N MET A 2 32.39 -34.25 64.03
CA MET A 2 31.11 -34.61 63.36
C MET A 2 29.91 -34.59 64.30
N SER A 3 28.86 -33.85 63.85
CA SER A 3 27.50 -33.74 64.39
C SER A 3 27.38 -33.08 65.77
N SER A 4 26.49 -32.12 66.06
CA SER A 4 25.32 -31.61 65.33
C SER A 4 24.70 -30.52 66.21
N CYS A 5 24.71 -29.24 65.78
CA CYS A 5 23.74 -28.22 66.22
C CYS A 5 23.83 -26.96 65.34
N LEU A 6 23.74 -27.16 64.02
CA LEU A 6 23.70 -26.11 63.00
C LEU A 6 22.35 -26.19 62.29
N THR A 7 21.27 -25.89 63.03
CA THR A 7 19.90 -25.79 62.50
C THR A 7 19.02 -25.07 63.53
N GLY A 8 18.57 -23.84 63.21
CA GLY A 8 17.49 -23.18 63.94
C GLY A 8 17.52 -21.66 63.87
N LEU A 9 16.56 -21.08 63.12
CA LEU A 9 16.15 -19.66 63.11
C LEU A 9 16.88 -18.68 62.17
N PHE A 10 17.00 -19.03 60.90
CA PHE A 10 16.80 -18.08 59.79
C PHE A 10 15.89 -18.75 58.76
N ASN A 11 14.58 -18.77 59.04
CA ASN A 11 13.61 -19.43 58.18
C ASN A 11 12.99 -18.45 57.17
N VAL A 12 13.29 -18.76 55.92
CA VAL A 12 12.88 -18.24 54.63
C VAL A 12 11.35 -18.29 54.46
N ARG A 13 10.59 -17.35 55.03
CA ARG A 13 9.12 -17.31 54.82
C ARG A 13 8.50 -16.02 54.31
N LEU A 14 9.27 -14.95 54.05
CA LEU A 14 8.72 -13.77 53.35
C LEU A 14 9.14 -13.64 51.87
N CYS A 15 10.16 -14.36 51.40
CA CYS A 15 10.54 -14.34 49.98
C CYS A 15 9.83 -15.39 49.10
N HIS A 16 9.15 -16.39 49.69
CA HIS A 16 8.43 -17.42 48.93
C HIS A 16 6.99 -17.04 48.58
N SER A 17 6.37 -16.04 49.24
CA SER A 17 4.96 -15.72 49.01
C SER A 17 4.70 -14.75 47.85
N ILE A 18 5.74 -14.30 47.14
CA ILE A 18 5.61 -13.43 45.94
C ILE A 18 6.09 -14.15 44.67
N SER A 19 6.54 -15.41 44.79
CA SER A 19 6.80 -16.29 43.65
C SER A 19 5.71 -17.35 43.59
N ILE A 20 4.70 -17.12 42.75
CA ILE A 20 3.82 -18.07 42.02
C ILE A 20 2.53 -17.30 41.68
N ILE A 21 2.64 -16.38 40.73
CA ILE A 21 1.58 -16.13 39.74
C ILE A 21 2.33 -16.02 38.40
N THR A 22 2.86 -17.15 37.94
CA THR A 22 3.36 -17.29 36.59
C THR A 22 2.15 -17.46 35.68
N CYS A 23 1.71 -16.36 35.05
CA CYS A 23 0.89 -16.44 33.86
C CYS A 23 1.77 -17.06 32.75
N GLU A 24 1.40 -18.25 32.27
CA GLU A 24 2.16 -19.05 31.30
C GLU A 24 2.40 -18.37 29.93
N ASN A 25 1.92 -17.14 29.72
CA ASN A 25 2.02 -16.41 28.46
C ASN A 25 2.82 -15.10 28.48
N CYS A 26 3.51 -14.73 29.56
CA CYS A 26 4.23 -13.45 29.63
C CYS A 26 5.74 -13.63 29.85
N ASN A 27 6.50 -13.55 28.76
CA ASN A 27 7.95 -13.74 28.74
C ASN A 27 8.71 -12.41 28.97
N THR A 28 8.45 -11.75 30.10
CA THR A 28 8.93 -10.37 30.37
C THR A 28 9.73 -10.26 31.67
N ILE A 29 11.00 -9.83 31.54
CA ILE A 29 12.01 -9.66 32.60
C ILE A 29 11.81 -8.29 33.28
N VAL A 30 10.68 -8.09 33.99
CA VAL A 30 10.38 -6.79 34.66
C VAL A 30 10.64 -6.84 36.16
N MET A 31 10.43 -8.01 36.78
CA MET A 31 10.54 -8.19 38.23
C MET A 31 11.98 -8.07 38.80
N PRO A 32 13.05 -8.49 38.09
CA PRO A 32 14.43 -8.35 38.60
C PRO A 32 14.94 -6.90 38.63
N LEU A 33 14.51 -6.06 37.68
CA LEU A 33 14.94 -4.66 37.56
C LEU A 33 14.33 -3.79 38.68
N LEU A 34 13.05 -3.98 38.99
CA LEU A 34 12.38 -3.31 40.11
C LEU A 34 13.00 -3.64 41.46
N CYS A 35 13.39 -4.91 41.70
CA CYS A 35 14.10 -5.29 42.92
C CYS A 35 15.50 -4.66 43.01
N SER A 36 16.21 -4.53 41.88
CA SER A 36 17.55 -3.90 41.85
C SER A 36 17.51 -2.40 42.15
N GLY A 37 16.49 -1.69 41.65
CA GLY A 37 16.29 -0.27 41.91
C GLY A 37 15.97 0.02 43.38
N ILE A 38 15.16 -0.82 44.02
CA ILE A 38 14.82 -0.68 45.45
C ILE A 38 16.06 -0.90 46.33
N ILE A 39 16.90 -1.88 46.02
CA ILE A 39 18.12 -2.16 46.81
C ILE A 39 19.18 -1.08 46.60
N GLY A 40 19.36 -0.58 45.36
CA GLY A 40 20.23 0.56 45.07
C GLY A 40 19.79 1.84 45.77
N THR A 41 18.48 2.06 45.87
CA THR A 41 17.88 3.20 46.58
C THR A 41 18.15 3.14 48.08
N ILE A 42 18.02 1.95 48.69
CA ILE A 42 18.36 1.72 50.11
C ILE A 42 19.86 1.96 50.37
N ALA A 43 20.75 1.62 49.42
CA ALA A 43 22.19 1.84 49.53
C ALA A 43 22.57 3.33 49.45
N VAL A 44 21.96 4.08 48.52
CA VAL A 44 22.19 5.53 48.36
C VAL A 44 21.71 6.31 49.59
N ILE A 45 20.56 5.94 50.15
CA ILE A 45 20.02 6.56 51.38
C ILE A 45 20.94 6.31 52.59
N ARG A 46 21.65 5.17 52.63
CA ARG A 46 22.43 4.73 53.80
C ARG A 46 23.91 5.16 53.79
N HIS A 47 24.53 5.28 52.61
CA HIS A 47 25.99 5.45 52.49
C HIS A 47 26.44 6.60 51.55
N GLY A 48 25.51 7.39 51.00
CA GLY A 48 25.85 8.49 50.10
C GLY A 48 26.22 8.05 48.68
N PRO A 49 26.43 9.01 47.75
CA PRO A 49 26.53 8.74 46.31
C PRO A 49 27.77 7.94 45.90
N GLN A 50 28.84 7.93 46.69
CA GLN A 50 30.08 7.22 46.37
C GLN A 50 29.96 5.68 46.52
N ALA A 51 29.01 5.18 47.32
CA ALA A 51 28.76 3.75 47.48
C ALA A 51 27.97 3.11 46.31
N ALA A 52 27.32 3.92 45.47
CA ALA A 52 26.56 3.45 44.31
C ALA A 52 27.46 2.86 43.21
N ALA A 53 28.71 3.33 43.11
CA ALA A 53 29.69 2.86 42.13
C ALA A 53 30.07 1.38 42.33
N GLY A 54 30.24 0.93 43.58
CA GLY A 54 30.56 -0.47 43.89
C GLY A 54 29.39 -1.45 43.70
N TRP A 55 28.15 -0.95 43.67
CA TRP A 55 26.95 -1.78 43.46
C TRP A 55 26.66 -2.01 41.97
N LEU A 56 26.93 -1.00 41.13
CA LEU A 56 26.87 -1.09 39.66
C LEU A 56 27.81 -2.18 39.10
N GLU A 57 28.98 -2.35 39.74
CA GLU A 57 29.96 -3.36 39.37
C GLU A 57 29.52 -4.81 39.70
N GLN A 58 28.70 -4.99 40.75
CA GLN A 58 28.11 -6.29 41.09
C GLN A 58 26.92 -6.66 40.19
N GLN A 59 26.17 -5.67 39.71
CA GLN A 59 25.03 -5.86 38.80
C GLN A 59 25.48 -6.38 37.42
N HIS A 60 26.66 -5.96 36.97
CA HIS A 60 27.30 -6.43 35.73
C HIS A 60 27.66 -7.92 35.75
N ARG A 61 27.87 -8.52 36.93
CA ARG A 61 28.12 -9.97 37.06
C ARG A 61 26.84 -10.80 37.10
N TRP A 62 25.72 -10.22 37.57
CA TRP A 62 24.43 -10.93 37.64
C TRP A 62 23.77 -11.09 36.27
N THR A 63 23.91 -10.10 35.38
CA THR A 63 23.37 -10.12 34.02
C THR A 63 24.00 -11.20 33.14
N HIS A 64 25.26 -11.57 33.40
CA HIS A 64 25.95 -12.64 32.67
C HIS A 64 25.47 -14.07 33.01
N SER A 65 24.79 -14.30 34.15
CA SER A 65 24.33 -15.65 34.51
C SER A 65 22.92 -16.01 34.00
N MET A 66 22.13 -15.02 33.56
CA MET A 66 20.74 -15.24 33.11
C MET A 66 20.58 -15.53 31.60
N THR A 67 21.66 -15.52 30.81
CA THR A 67 21.63 -15.77 29.36
C THR A 67 21.64 -17.26 28.98
N GLY A 68 21.56 -18.18 29.95
CA GLY A 68 21.60 -19.63 29.75
C GLY A 68 20.27 -20.33 29.40
N ALA A 69 19.13 -19.63 29.30
CA ALA A 69 17.83 -20.28 29.08
C ALA A 69 17.45 -20.37 27.59
N LYS A 70 17.41 -21.61 27.09
CA LYS A 70 17.07 -22.02 25.71
C LYS A 70 15.73 -21.46 25.19
N GLY A 71 15.79 -21.08 23.91
CA GLY A 71 14.72 -20.82 22.93
C GLY A 71 13.27 -21.07 23.32
N ARG A 72 12.54 -19.98 23.54
CA ARG A 72 11.09 -19.89 23.27
C ARG A 72 10.88 -18.71 22.32
N SER A 73 10.26 -18.95 21.17
CA SER A 73 9.97 -17.93 20.16
C SER A 73 9.13 -16.80 20.77
N ARG A 74 9.69 -15.59 20.84
CA ARG A 74 8.95 -14.40 21.24
C ARG A 74 8.01 -14.00 20.09
N ARG A 75 6.71 -14.09 20.32
CA ARG A 75 5.72 -13.43 19.46
C ARG A 75 6.02 -11.91 19.46
N PRO A 76 5.93 -11.21 18.31
CA PRO A 76 6.08 -9.76 18.29
C PRO A 76 5.01 -9.14 19.19
N GLY A 77 5.44 -8.39 20.20
CA GLY A 77 4.53 -7.73 21.14
C GLY A 77 3.68 -6.68 20.43
N SER A 78 2.41 -6.57 20.82
CA SER A 78 1.52 -5.50 20.32
C SER A 78 2.13 -4.12 20.61
N LEU A 79 2.10 -3.21 19.63
CA LEU A 79 2.54 -1.82 19.77
C LEU A 79 1.94 -1.15 21.02
N LYS A 80 0.67 -1.46 21.32
CA LYS A 80 -0.04 -1.05 22.54
C LYS A 80 0.74 -1.42 23.81
N ASN A 81 1.21 -2.66 23.89
CA ASN A 81 1.91 -3.16 25.08
C ASN A 81 3.29 -2.51 25.19
N THR A 82 4.01 -2.36 24.08
CA THR A 82 5.31 -1.68 24.07
C THR A 82 5.20 -0.24 24.56
N LEU A 83 4.18 0.50 24.11
CA LEU A 83 3.98 1.91 24.45
C LEU A 83 3.51 2.11 25.90
N VAL A 84 2.64 1.23 26.40
CA VAL A 84 2.22 1.24 27.82
C VAL A 84 3.40 0.88 28.74
N ILE A 85 4.22 -0.09 28.34
CA ILE A 85 5.38 -0.52 29.14
C ILE A 85 6.46 0.57 29.16
N SER A 86 6.79 1.17 28.01
CA SER A 86 7.85 2.19 27.95
C SER A 86 7.45 3.45 28.72
N VAL A 87 6.27 4.01 28.46
CA VAL A 87 5.77 5.21 29.14
C VAL A 87 5.52 4.92 30.63
N GLY A 88 4.97 3.75 30.96
CA GLY A 88 4.78 3.33 32.35
C GLY A 88 6.10 3.20 33.10
N SER A 89 7.14 2.64 32.49
CA SER A 89 8.47 2.51 33.10
C SER A 89 9.14 3.86 33.37
N LEU A 90 8.99 4.82 32.43
CA LEU A 90 9.48 6.17 32.59
C LEU A 90 8.77 6.89 33.75
N LEU A 91 7.45 6.73 33.87
CA LEU A 91 6.66 7.31 34.96
C LEU A 91 7.07 6.75 36.33
N VAL A 92 7.33 5.45 36.42
CA VAL A 92 7.89 4.83 37.65
C VAL A 92 9.26 5.42 37.97
N MET A 93 10.15 5.54 36.99
CA MET A 93 11.49 6.08 37.21
C MET A 93 11.46 7.53 37.72
N LEU A 94 10.62 8.37 37.12
CA LEU A 94 10.46 9.78 37.52
C LEU A 94 9.87 9.92 38.93
N THR A 95 8.84 9.14 39.25
CA THR A 95 8.19 9.19 40.57
C THR A 95 9.12 8.68 41.68
N VAL A 96 9.83 7.59 41.45
CA VAL A 96 10.84 7.06 42.39
C VAL A 96 11.99 8.06 42.56
N GLY A 97 12.51 8.63 41.47
CA GLY A 97 13.59 9.62 41.53
C GLY A 97 13.20 10.86 42.35
N ASN A 98 12.00 11.40 42.10
CA ASN A 98 11.49 12.56 42.83
C ASN A 98 11.30 12.28 44.33
N PHE A 99 10.72 11.12 44.66
CA PHE A 99 10.56 10.69 46.05
C PHE A 99 11.89 10.59 46.79
N VAL A 100 12.93 10.03 46.15
CA VAL A 100 14.28 9.94 46.74
C VAL A 100 14.88 11.32 46.97
N LEU A 101 14.78 12.24 45.99
CA LEU A 101 15.28 13.60 46.13
C LEU A 101 14.59 14.35 47.27
N ASN A 102 13.28 14.21 47.42
CA ASN A 102 12.52 14.81 48.52
C ASN A 102 12.98 14.29 49.88
N VAL A 103 13.10 12.97 50.05
CA VAL A 103 13.54 12.36 51.31
C VAL A 103 14.96 12.81 51.68
N VAL A 104 15.88 12.86 50.71
CA VAL A 104 17.26 13.32 50.94
C VAL A 104 17.30 14.81 51.30
N SER A 105 16.51 15.64 50.62
CA SER A 105 16.45 17.09 50.87
C SER A 105 15.83 17.40 52.23
N ALA A 106 14.74 16.73 52.59
CA ALA A 106 14.10 16.85 53.90
C ALA A 106 15.04 16.44 55.04
N LYS A 107 15.82 15.37 54.86
CA LYS A 107 16.85 14.95 55.82
C LYS A 107 17.89 16.06 56.02
N ARG A 108 18.47 16.60 54.94
CA ARG A 108 19.50 17.65 55.03
C ARG A 108 18.97 18.91 55.71
N TYR A 109 17.74 19.32 55.36
CA TYR A 109 17.10 20.49 55.94
C TYR A 109 16.89 20.33 57.45
N LEU A 110 16.31 19.21 57.88
CA LEU A 110 16.06 18.97 59.30
C LEU A 110 17.34 18.76 60.11
N GLN A 111 18.38 18.17 59.52
CA GLN A 111 19.69 18.05 60.16
C GLN A 111 20.34 19.42 60.40
N GLY A 112 20.30 20.32 59.41
CA GLY A 112 20.75 21.71 59.60
C GLY A 112 19.92 22.45 60.65
N GLN A 113 18.60 22.29 60.69
CA GLN A 113 17.77 22.88 61.75
C GLN A 113 18.14 22.38 63.14
N LEU A 114 18.41 21.08 63.32
CA LEU A 114 18.82 20.53 64.60
C LEU A 114 20.17 21.10 65.05
N GLU A 115 21.12 21.30 64.13
CA GLU A 115 22.43 21.88 64.41
C GLU A 115 22.32 23.35 64.84
N THR A 116 21.59 24.17 64.08
CA THR A 116 21.35 25.58 64.43
C THR A 116 20.61 25.69 65.77
N GLN A 117 19.57 24.88 65.98
CA GLN A 117 18.79 24.89 67.22
C GLN A 117 19.65 24.50 68.44
N ALA A 118 20.55 23.52 68.30
CA ALA A 118 21.48 23.15 69.36
C ALA A 118 22.44 24.31 69.70
N GLN A 119 23.01 24.95 68.68
CA GLN A 119 23.99 26.03 68.84
C GLN A 119 23.37 27.31 69.41
N ASP A 120 22.19 27.70 68.93
CA ASP A 120 21.43 28.84 69.44
C ASP A 120 21.04 28.63 70.92
N ALA A 121 20.60 27.41 71.26
CA ALA A 121 20.27 27.03 72.62
C ALA A 121 21.49 27.11 73.56
N ALA A 122 22.63 26.55 73.13
CA ALA A 122 23.87 26.61 73.92
C ALA A 122 24.33 28.06 74.12
N THR A 123 24.29 28.89 73.07
CA THR A 123 24.71 30.30 73.13
C THR A 123 23.79 31.14 74.01
N ALA A 124 22.46 30.97 73.87
CA ALA A 124 21.47 31.70 74.68
C ALA A 124 21.57 31.32 76.17
N LEU A 125 21.73 30.03 76.48
CA LEU A 125 21.99 29.58 77.86
C LEU A 125 23.33 30.11 78.38
N GLY A 126 24.39 30.06 77.57
CA GLY A 126 25.71 30.55 77.97
C GLY A 126 25.73 32.03 78.33
N LEU A 127 25.05 32.85 77.52
CA LEU A 127 24.89 34.29 77.77
C LEU A 127 24.06 34.55 79.03
N SER A 128 22.94 33.84 79.20
CA SER A 128 22.03 34.07 80.34
C SER A 128 22.64 33.60 81.67
N LEU A 129 23.35 32.48 81.66
CA LEU A 129 24.00 31.89 82.83
C LEU A 129 25.22 32.70 83.29
N SER A 130 25.84 33.48 82.40
CA SER A 130 27.03 34.29 82.72
C SER A 130 26.83 35.27 83.89
N THR A 131 25.63 35.83 84.03
CA THR A 131 25.28 36.78 85.10
C THR A 131 24.86 36.10 86.41
N LEU A 132 24.30 34.89 86.32
CA LEU A 132 23.81 34.11 87.48
C LEU A 132 24.96 33.39 88.19
N LEU A 133 25.91 32.84 87.42
CA LEU A 133 27.06 32.10 87.95
C LEU A 133 28.08 33.01 88.64
N GLU A 134 28.10 34.31 88.31
CA GLU A 134 28.92 35.29 89.03
C GLU A 134 28.45 35.52 90.46
N LYS A 135 27.13 35.56 90.69
CA LYS A 135 26.55 35.81 92.01
C LYS A 135 26.58 34.57 92.92
N GLY A 136 27.04 33.42 92.42
CA GLY A 136 27.04 32.14 93.13
C GLY A 136 25.64 31.58 93.37
N ASP A 137 24.63 32.02 92.60
CA ASP A 137 23.24 31.61 92.79
C ASP A 137 22.92 30.33 91.99
N GLU A 138 23.40 29.21 92.53
CA GLU A 138 23.26 27.88 91.96
C GLU A 138 21.79 27.44 91.81
N VAL A 139 20.92 27.86 92.74
CA VAL A 139 19.51 27.49 92.75
C VAL A 139 18.77 28.15 91.57
N THR A 140 19.06 29.42 91.31
CA THR A 140 18.49 30.14 90.16
C THR A 140 19.05 29.63 88.83
N ALA A 141 20.34 29.27 88.77
CA ALA A 141 20.95 28.66 87.58
C ALA A 141 20.35 27.28 87.26
N SER A 142 20.14 26.44 88.29
CA SER A 142 19.45 25.14 88.14
C SER A 142 18.02 25.34 87.65
N SER A 143 17.27 26.27 88.26
CA SER A 143 15.88 26.56 87.88
C SER A 143 15.76 27.07 86.44
N MET A 144 16.75 27.83 85.95
CA MET A 144 16.80 28.28 84.56
C MET A 144 17.07 27.12 83.60
N ILE A 145 17.97 26.20 83.96
CA ILE A 145 18.22 24.99 83.17
C ILE A 145 16.99 24.08 83.17
N ASP A 146 16.30 23.93 84.31
CA ASP A 146 15.05 23.18 84.44
C ASP A 146 13.95 23.75 83.54
N ALA A 147 13.69 25.07 83.62
CA ALA A 147 12.70 25.74 82.78
C ALA A 147 13.04 25.69 81.28
N PHE A 148 14.33 25.60 80.93
CA PHE A 148 14.76 25.44 79.54
C PHE A 148 14.63 23.99 79.07
N PHE A 149 14.93 23.03 79.93
CA PHE A 149 14.87 21.59 79.68
C PHE A 149 13.44 21.08 79.57
N ASP A 150 12.54 21.56 80.44
CA ASP A 150 11.11 21.19 80.48
C ASP A 150 10.32 21.61 79.22
N ARG A 151 10.94 22.38 78.32
CA ARG A 151 10.40 22.66 76.98
C ARG A 151 10.34 21.42 76.08
N GLY A 152 11.01 20.32 76.45
CA GLY A 152 10.89 19.02 75.79
C GLY A 152 11.67 18.86 74.47
N TYR A 153 12.48 19.85 74.08
CA TYR A 153 13.25 19.82 72.84
C TYR A 153 14.66 19.19 72.99
N TYR A 154 15.12 18.95 74.22
CA TYR A 154 16.50 18.57 74.51
C TYR A 154 16.61 17.15 75.09
N ASP A 155 17.63 16.42 74.66
CA ASP A 155 17.98 15.07 75.14
C ASP A 155 18.86 15.16 76.40
N HIS A 156 19.84 16.05 76.38
CA HIS A 156 20.64 16.39 77.56
C HIS A 156 21.10 17.85 77.56
N VAL A 157 21.22 18.43 78.75
CA VAL A 157 21.85 19.73 79.01
C VAL A 157 22.85 19.54 80.15
N THR A 158 24.08 19.97 79.94
CA THR A 158 25.17 19.85 80.92
C THR A 158 25.90 21.17 81.08
N LEU A 159 25.96 21.67 82.32
CA LEU A 159 26.79 22.81 82.69
C LEU A 159 28.10 22.29 83.30
N TRP A 160 29.22 22.72 82.74
CA TRP A 160 30.57 22.39 83.20
C TRP A 160 31.18 23.60 83.92
N ASN A 161 31.86 23.36 85.04
CA ASN A 161 32.59 24.41 85.76
C ASN A 161 33.95 24.72 85.08
N ALA A 162 34.68 25.73 85.57
CA ALA A 162 36.00 26.12 85.06
C ALA A 162 37.08 25.02 85.18
N ASN A 163 36.88 24.00 86.02
CA ASN A 163 37.78 22.86 86.21
C ASN A 163 37.41 21.65 85.32
N GLY A 164 36.33 21.73 84.55
CA GLY A 164 35.84 20.66 83.68
C GLY A 164 34.99 19.60 84.37
N GLU A 165 34.52 19.83 85.60
CA GLU A 165 33.56 18.96 86.29
C GLU A 165 32.12 19.35 85.94
N ALA A 166 31.27 18.35 85.71
CA ALA A 166 29.86 18.56 85.41
C ALA A 166 29.12 19.04 86.66
N TRP A 167 28.68 20.29 86.63
CA TRP A 167 28.02 20.97 87.74
C TRP A 167 26.51 20.69 87.77
N ILE A 168 25.83 20.77 86.63
CA ILE A 168 24.39 20.51 86.52
C ILE A 168 24.14 19.64 85.28
N VAL A 169 23.51 18.48 85.47
CA VAL A 169 23.15 17.55 84.38
C VAL A 169 21.64 17.35 84.38
N ARG A 170 21.02 17.48 83.20
CA ARG A 170 19.64 17.09 82.92
C ARG A 170 19.58 16.18 81.71
N GLN A 171 18.82 15.10 81.82
CA GLN A 171 18.67 14.08 80.78
C GLN A 171 17.20 13.67 80.65
N ALA A 172 16.74 13.51 79.42
CA ALA A 172 15.33 13.22 79.15
C ALA A 172 15.04 11.75 79.41
N GLU A 173 13.85 11.45 79.96
CA GLU A 173 13.34 10.08 79.98
C GLU A 173 13.07 9.59 78.55
N LYS A 174 13.35 8.32 78.28
CA LYS A 174 13.14 7.72 76.94
C LYS A 174 11.66 7.77 76.57
N THR A 175 11.27 8.73 75.75
CA THR A 175 9.90 8.88 75.26
C THR A 175 9.50 7.66 74.40
N GLN A 176 8.30 7.10 74.61
CA GLN A 176 7.70 6.13 73.69
C GLN A 176 7.42 6.82 72.35
N GLN A 177 8.04 6.34 71.27
CA GLN A 177 8.00 6.98 69.95
C GLN A 177 7.10 6.20 68.98
N THR A 178 6.27 6.94 68.24
CA THR A 178 5.28 6.48 67.23
C THR A 178 5.88 6.02 65.90
N VAL A 179 7.15 6.36 65.61
CA VAL A 179 7.80 6.08 64.33
C VAL A 179 8.37 4.65 64.24
N PRO A 180 8.13 3.90 63.15
CA PRO A 180 8.65 2.54 62.97
C PRO A 180 10.18 2.43 63.10
N GLY A 181 10.66 1.41 63.81
CA GLY A 181 12.09 1.21 64.07
C GLY A 181 12.94 0.88 62.83
N TRP A 182 12.33 0.39 61.74
CA TRP A 182 13.03 0.18 60.47
C TRP A 182 13.36 1.52 59.78
N TYR A 183 12.47 2.51 59.89
CA TYR A 183 12.63 3.82 59.26
C TYR A 183 13.76 4.62 59.91
N ARG A 184 13.82 4.60 61.25
CA ARG A 184 14.91 5.24 62.00
C ARG A 184 16.29 4.68 61.65
N ARG A 185 16.39 3.36 61.45
CA ARG A 185 17.63 2.69 61.03
C ARG A 185 18.06 3.05 59.62
N LEU A 186 17.09 3.36 58.74
CA LEU A 186 17.33 3.70 57.35
C LEU A 186 17.82 5.16 57.20
N ILE A 187 17.16 6.12 57.86
CA ILE A 187 17.49 7.54 57.69
C ILE A 187 18.65 8.00 58.58
N LYS A 188 18.71 7.59 59.85
CA LYS A 188 19.68 8.05 60.86
C LYS A 188 19.89 9.58 60.86
N LEU A 189 19.20 10.28 61.75
CA LEU A 189 19.46 11.68 62.07
C LEU A 189 20.53 11.72 63.16
N ASP A 190 21.59 12.47 62.93
CA ASP A 190 22.58 12.76 63.96
C ASP A 190 21.96 13.77 64.94
N ALA A 191 22.07 13.50 66.23
CA ALA A 191 21.63 14.42 67.28
C ALA A 191 22.83 15.30 67.65
N PRO A 192 22.92 16.55 67.14
CA PRO A 192 24.10 17.37 67.30
C PRO A 192 24.27 17.80 68.76
N LEU A 193 25.52 17.75 69.22
CA LEU A 193 25.95 18.27 70.51
C LEU A 193 26.57 19.65 70.26
N ALA A 194 25.96 20.70 70.79
CA ALA A 194 26.49 22.05 70.73
C ALA A 194 27.03 22.48 72.09
N SER A 195 28.04 23.34 72.10
CA SER A 195 28.60 23.90 73.33
C SER A 195 28.87 25.39 73.19
N ALA A 196 28.67 26.13 74.28
CA ALA A 196 29.02 27.53 74.38
C ALA A 196 29.75 27.82 75.68
N ASP A 197 30.73 28.71 75.62
CA ASP A 197 31.45 29.15 76.81
C ASP A 197 30.63 30.17 77.61
N VAL A 198 30.63 30.00 78.93
CA VAL A 198 30.07 30.96 79.86
C VAL A 198 31.19 31.91 80.28
N VAL A 199 31.20 33.12 79.71
CA VAL A 199 32.27 34.10 79.92
C VAL A 199 31.70 35.39 80.49
N LYS A 200 32.41 36.00 81.44
CA LYS A 200 32.19 37.39 81.85
C LYS A 200 33.46 38.20 81.66
N GLY A 201 33.43 39.20 80.77
CA GLY A 201 34.64 39.94 80.39
C GLY A 201 35.67 39.01 79.76
N TRP A 202 36.81 38.80 80.43
CA TRP A 202 37.87 37.86 80.00
C TRP A 202 37.93 36.56 80.82
N ASN A 203 37.05 36.39 81.83
CA ASN A 203 37.12 35.25 82.73
C ASN A 203 36.12 34.16 82.33
N ARG A 204 36.61 32.95 82.07
CA ARG A 204 35.79 31.77 81.71
C ARG A 204 35.26 31.12 82.99
N LEU A 205 33.95 31.23 83.20
CA LEU A 205 33.28 30.68 84.39
C LEU A 205 32.90 29.20 84.20
N GLY A 206 32.77 28.75 82.96
CA GLY A 206 32.41 27.38 82.61
C GLY A 206 32.03 27.23 81.14
N SER A 207 31.39 26.11 80.80
CA SER A 207 30.79 25.89 79.48
C SER A 207 29.46 25.15 79.59
N VAL A 208 28.50 25.46 78.73
CA VAL A 208 27.23 24.72 78.65
C VAL A 208 27.20 23.88 77.38
N SER A 209 26.82 22.62 77.50
CA SER A 209 26.61 21.70 76.38
C SER A 209 25.15 21.30 76.28
N VAL A 210 24.58 21.35 75.08
CA VAL A 210 23.18 21.06 74.79
C VAL A 210 23.10 20.06 73.64
N LYS A 211 22.34 18.98 73.82
CA LYS A 211 21.98 18.05 72.74
C LYS A 211 20.48 18.04 72.53
N VAL A 212 20.07 18.17 71.28
CA VAL A 212 18.66 18.23 70.87
C VAL A 212 18.09 16.81 70.73
N ASN A 213 16.81 16.64 71.08
CA ASN A 213 16.08 15.38 70.90
C ASN A 213 15.52 15.27 69.47
N PRO A 214 15.94 14.29 68.64
CA PRO A 214 15.50 14.16 67.26
C PRO A 214 14.09 13.55 67.09
N GLY A 215 13.42 13.14 68.18
CA GLY A 215 12.16 12.38 68.13
C GLY A 215 11.03 13.08 67.36
N ALA A 216 10.83 14.38 67.60
CA ALA A 216 9.80 15.16 66.91
C ALA A 216 10.10 15.33 65.41
N SER A 217 11.37 15.43 65.04
CA SER A 217 11.81 15.51 63.63
C SER A 217 11.56 14.19 62.89
N TYR A 218 11.76 13.05 63.55
CA TYR A 218 11.41 11.74 62.98
C TYR A 218 9.93 11.58 62.68
N GLU A 219 9.04 12.05 63.58
CA GLU A 219 7.59 11.97 63.38
C GLU A 219 7.14 12.84 62.20
N ARG A 220 7.65 14.08 62.11
CA ARG A 220 7.35 14.97 60.98
C ARG A 220 7.83 14.38 59.64
N MET A 221 9.03 13.80 59.59
CA MET A 221 9.53 13.14 58.38
C MET A 221 8.69 11.91 58.00
N TRP A 222 8.28 11.12 58.99
CA TRP A 222 7.45 9.93 58.74
C TRP A 222 6.10 10.30 58.14
N GLN A 223 5.41 11.29 58.71
CA GLN A 223 4.12 11.77 58.20
C GLN A 223 4.26 12.37 56.80
N ALA A 224 5.29 13.20 56.56
CA ALA A 224 5.58 13.75 55.24
C ALA A 224 5.83 12.64 54.20
N MET A 225 6.63 11.63 54.55
CA MET A 225 6.92 10.51 53.65
C MET A 225 5.67 9.70 53.30
N VAL A 226 4.82 9.40 54.29
CA VAL A 226 3.57 8.65 54.06
C VAL A 226 2.61 9.45 53.18
N ALA A 227 2.45 10.75 53.46
CA ALA A 227 1.59 11.62 52.67
C ALA A 227 2.06 11.74 51.21
N GLU A 228 3.37 11.91 50.99
CA GLU A 228 3.95 11.95 49.64
C GLU A 228 3.78 10.63 48.89
N LEU A 229 3.99 9.49 49.57
CA LEU A 229 3.80 8.17 48.96
C LEU A 229 2.35 7.96 48.49
N VAL A 230 1.38 8.32 49.32
CA VAL A 230 -0.06 8.21 48.98
C VAL A 230 -0.39 9.12 47.79
N TRP A 231 0.13 10.35 47.79
CA TRP A 231 -0.06 11.29 46.69
C TRP A 231 0.53 10.77 45.37
N PHE A 232 1.78 10.31 45.37
CA PHE A 232 2.42 9.76 44.18
C PHE A 232 1.72 8.52 43.64
N MET A 233 1.27 7.60 44.51
CA MET A 233 0.51 6.42 44.09
C MET A 233 -0.82 6.81 43.43
N SER A 234 -1.51 7.82 43.96
CA SER A 234 -2.77 8.30 43.41
C SER A 234 -2.59 8.90 42.02
N VAL A 235 -1.58 9.76 41.84
CA VAL A 235 -1.23 10.36 40.55
C VAL A 235 -0.80 9.29 39.54
N PHE A 236 0.00 8.30 39.98
CA PHE A 236 0.48 7.21 39.14
C PHE A 236 -0.68 6.36 38.57
N VAL A 237 -1.64 5.97 39.42
CA VAL A 237 -2.81 5.20 39.00
C VAL A 237 -3.66 5.99 38.00
N LEU A 238 -3.93 7.26 38.27
CA LEU A 238 -4.68 8.13 37.36
C LEU A 238 -3.97 8.30 36.00
N ALA A 239 -2.66 8.50 36.02
CA ALA A 239 -1.86 8.63 34.81
C ALA A 239 -1.85 7.34 33.97
N ILE A 240 -1.78 6.16 34.59
CA ILE A 240 -1.88 4.87 33.89
C ILE A 240 -3.27 4.67 33.29
N LEU A 241 -4.34 4.97 34.02
CA LEU A 241 -5.70 4.83 33.50
C LEU A 241 -5.94 5.77 32.31
N ALA A 242 -5.47 7.02 32.41
CA ALA A 242 -5.51 7.97 31.31
C ALA A 242 -4.71 7.49 30.09
N LEU A 243 -3.50 6.97 30.30
CA LEU A 243 -2.66 6.40 29.24
C LEU A 243 -3.36 5.24 28.52
N LEU A 244 -3.94 4.31 29.29
CA LEU A 244 -4.68 3.17 28.72
C LEU A 244 -5.90 3.63 27.91
N ALA A 245 -6.63 4.63 28.40
CA ALA A 245 -7.78 5.20 27.70
C ALA A 245 -7.35 5.87 26.38
N ILE A 246 -6.33 6.74 26.41
CA ILE A 246 -5.81 7.44 25.24
C ILE A 246 -5.32 6.46 24.18
N VAL A 247 -4.48 5.48 24.56
CA VAL A 247 -3.94 4.48 23.62
C VAL A 247 -5.06 3.64 23.02
N SER A 248 -6.06 3.25 23.82
CA SER A 248 -7.20 2.48 23.31
C SER A 248 -8.08 3.27 22.35
N SER A 249 -8.22 4.58 22.55
CA SER A 249 -8.97 5.46 21.66
C SER A 249 -8.20 5.71 20.35
N ALA A 250 -6.91 5.99 20.44
CA ALA A 250 -6.06 6.32 19.30
C ALA A 250 -5.83 5.14 18.33
N LEU A 251 -5.86 3.90 18.81
CA LEU A 251 -5.59 2.71 17.99
C LEU A 251 -6.85 2.08 17.35
N ARG A 252 -8.07 2.45 17.77
CA ARG A 252 -9.32 1.94 17.17
C ARG A 252 -9.43 2.18 15.65
N PRO A 253 -9.12 3.38 15.12
CA PRO A 253 -9.30 3.68 13.69
C PRO A 253 -8.34 2.89 12.79
N ILE A 254 -7.17 2.54 13.29
CA ILE A 254 -6.20 1.71 12.55
C ILE A 254 -6.79 0.32 12.28
N ALA A 255 -7.50 -0.26 13.24
CA ALA A 255 -8.14 -1.56 13.06
C ALA A 255 -9.24 -1.54 12.00
N SER A 256 -9.99 -0.43 11.87
CA SER A 256 -11.02 -0.29 10.84
C SER A 256 -10.41 -0.08 9.45
N MET A 257 -9.29 0.65 9.34
CA MET A 257 -8.53 0.78 8.08
C MET A 257 -7.93 -0.55 7.59
N VAL A 258 -7.45 -1.41 8.50
CA VAL A 258 -6.97 -2.75 8.11
C VAL A 258 -8.13 -3.59 7.55
N ARG A 259 -9.32 -3.51 8.16
CA ARG A 259 -10.52 -4.16 7.61
C ARG A 259 -10.88 -3.59 6.24
N LEU A 260 -10.78 -2.27 6.05
CA LEU A 260 -11.01 -1.62 4.77
C LEU A 260 -10.04 -2.12 3.68
N ALA A 261 -8.74 -2.16 4.00
CA ALA A 261 -7.71 -2.63 3.08
C ALA A 261 -7.94 -4.09 2.66
N ASN A 262 -8.28 -4.95 3.61
CA ASN A 262 -8.66 -6.34 3.31
C ASN A 262 -9.95 -6.43 2.48
N GLY A 263 -10.91 -5.52 2.71
CA GLY A 263 -12.11 -5.38 1.88
C GLY A 263 -11.77 -5.06 0.43
N VAL A 264 -10.87 -4.10 0.19
CA VAL A 264 -10.39 -3.75 -1.16
C VAL A 264 -9.68 -4.92 -1.83
N VAL A 265 -8.85 -5.68 -1.11
CA VAL A 265 -8.19 -6.89 -1.62
C VAL A 265 -9.23 -7.95 -2.01
N ASN A 266 -10.26 -8.13 -1.18
CA ASN A 266 -11.36 -9.06 -1.43
C ASN A 266 -12.45 -8.47 -2.34
N ARG A 267 -12.23 -7.28 -2.92
CA ARG A 267 -13.16 -6.54 -3.79
C ARG A 267 -14.52 -6.24 -3.16
N ASP A 268 -14.60 -6.27 -1.82
CA ASP A 268 -15.76 -5.80 -1.06
C ASP A 268 -15.63 -4.30 -0.79
N PHE A 269 -16.23 -3.53 -1.68
CA PHE A 269 -16.22 -2.08 -1.62
C PHE A 269 -17.32 -1.47 -0.72
N SER A 270 -18.05 -2.30 0.05
CA SER A 270 -19.08 -1.83 0.98
C SER A 270 -18.51 -1.41 2.34
N ILE A 271 -17.36 -1.97 2.71
CA ILE A 271 -16.65 -1.67 3.95
C ILE A 271 -16.11 -0.25 3.87
N ARG A 272 -16.28 0.53 4.93
CA ARG A 272 -15.76 1.90 5.05
C ARG A 272 -14.91 2.02 6.31
N ALA A 273 -13.85 2.83 6.24
CA ALA A 273 -13.08 3.16 7.43
C ALA A 273 -13.85 4.18 8.28
N GLU A 274 -13.76 4.05 9.60
CA GLU A 274 -14.38 5.00 10.53
C GLU A 274 -13.71 6.38 10.46
N GLU A 275 -14.53 7.44 10.50
CA GLU A 275 -14.08 8.84 10.45
C GLU A 275 -13.96 9.46 11.85
N SER A 276 -13.62 8.64 12.86
CA SER A 276 -13.43 9.09 14.23
C SER A 276 -12.02 8.76 14.71
N GLY A 277 -11.41 9.63 15.52
CA GLY A 277 -10.05 9.43 16.04
C GLY A 277 -9.18 10.68 15.93
N ALA A 278 -7.86 10.48 15.93
CA ALA A 278 -6.88 11.55 15.73
C ALA A 278 -7.06 12.20 14.33
N SER A 279 -6.84 13.51 14.22
CA SER A 279 -7.11 14.28 13.00
C SER A 279 -6.32 13.76 11.79
N GLU A 280 -5.13 13.21 12.01
CA GLU A 280 -4.29 12.57 11.00
C GLU A 280 -4.95 11.28 10.47
N LEU A 281 -5.47 10.44 11.36
CA LEU A 281 -6.16 9.20 11.00
C LEU A 281 -7.48 9.47 10.29
N VAL A 282 -8.23 10.50 10.71
CA VAL A 282 -9.48 10.92 10.03
C VAL A 282 -9.21 11.37 8.60
N ARG A 283 -8.10 12.09 8.36
CA ARG A 283 -7.71 12.49 7.01
C ARG A 283 -7.40 11.27 6.13
N VAL A 284 -6.68 10.28 6.68
CA VAL A 284 -6.37 9.03 5.97
C VAL A 284 -7.63 8.22 5.69
N SER A 285 -8.53 8.04 6.66
CA SER A 285 -9.78 7.28 6.44
C SER A 285 -10.65 7.94 5.38
N LYS A 286 -10.75 9.27 5.39
CA LYS A 286 -11.47 10.04 4.36
C LYS A 286 -10.83 9.87 2.98
N SER A 287 -9.50 9.96 2.87
CA SER A 287 -8.78 9.72 1.60
C SER A 287 -8.95 8.29 1.09
N MET A 288 -8.91 7.29 1.97
CA MET A 288 -9.17 5.89 1.58
C MET A 288 -10.61 5.68 1.12
N ASN A 289 -11.59 6.26 1.82
CA ASN A 289 -13.00 6.20 1.42
C ASN A 289 -13.21 6.86 0.03
N LEU A 290 -12.56 8.01 -0.24
CA LEU A 290 -12.60 8.69 -1.55
C LEU A 290 -11.95 7.86 -2.67
N MET A 291 -10.81 7.22 -2.40
CA MET A 291 -10.18 6.29 -3.35
C MET A 291 -11.13 5.14 -3.70
N LEU A 292 -11.85 4.64 -2.71
CA LEU A 292 -12.81 3.55 -2.85
C LEU A 292 -13.97 3.95 -3.78
N ASP A 293 -14.48 5.18 -3.65
CA ASP A 293 -15.49 5.74 -4.56
C ASP A 293 -14.95 5.86 -6.00
N ARG A 294 -13.70 6.28 -6.16
CA ARG A 294 -13.05 6.36 -7.49
C ARG A 294 -12.87 4.98 -8.13
N LEU A 295 -12.45 3.98 -7.35
CA LEU A 295 -12.33 2.61 -7.84
C LEU A 295 -13.68 2.06 -8.31
N GLN A 296 -14.74 2.26 -7.53
CA GLN A 296 -16.09 1.85 -7.93
C GLN A 296 -16.54 2.49 -9.26
N LEU A 297 -16.17 3.75 -9.48
CA LEU A 297 -16.50 4.48 -10.70
C LEU A 297 -15.71 3.94 -11.92
N ILE A 298 -14.40 3.73 -11.78
CA ILE A 298 -13.55 3.18 -12.85
C ILE A 298 -14.04 1.78 -13.27
N PHE A 299 -14.36 0.91 -12.31
CA PHE A 299 -14.88 -0.42 -12.64
C PHE A 299 -16.21 -0.37 -13.39
N ARG A 300 -17.07 0.62 -13.11
CA ARG A 300 -18.33 0.80 -13.83
C ARG A 300 -18.10 1.25 -15.27
N GLU A 301 -17.22 2.24 -15.47
CA GLU A 301 -16.85 2.73 -16.81
C GLU A 301 -16.21 1.62 -17.66
N GLN A 302 -15.35 0.78 -17.05
CA GLN A 302 -14.76 -0.36 -17.74
C GLN A 302 -15.80 -1.40 -18.18
N MET A 303 -16.79 -1.70 -17.33
CA MET A 303 -17.88 -2.61 -17.70
C MET A 303 -18.71 -2.07 -18.88
N GLU A 304 -19.03 -0.77 -18.87
CA GLU A 304 -19.77 -0.13 -19.98
C GLU A 304 -18.96 -0.14 -21.28
N GLN A 305 -17.64 0.10 -21.23
CA GLN A 305 -16.76 -0.01 -22.41
C GLN A 305 -16.71 -1.42 -22.99
N ILE A 306 -16.67 -2.44 -22.13
CA ILE A 306 -16.64 -3.85 -22.58
C ILE A 306 -17.96 -4.23 -23.25
N ASP A 307 -19.11 -3.78 -22.70
CA ASP A 307 -20.42 -3.98 -23.32
C ASP A 307 -20.51 -3.31 -24.70
N LEU A 308 -19.92 -2.12 -24.85
CA LEU A 308 -19.89 -1.37 -26.11
C LEU A 308 -19.00 -2.08 -27.16
N LEU A 309 -17.82 -2.54 -26.78
CA LEU A 309 -16.93 -3.34 -27.64
C LEU A 309 -17.57 -4.65 -28.09
N ARG A 310 -18.38 -5.29 -27.24
CA ARG A 310 -19.14 -6.51 -27.60
C ARG A 310 -20.18 -6.22 -28.69
N SER A 311 -20.79 -5.04 -28.68
CA SER A 311 -21.78 -4.65 -29.69
C SER A 311 -21.13 -4.32 -31.04
N GLU A 312 -19.95 -3.69 -31.06
CA GLU A 312 -19.26 -3.29 -32.30
C GLU A 312 -18.57 -4.46 -33.04
N VAL A 313 -18.16 -5.52 -32.32
CA VAL A 313 -17.41 -6.64 -32.90
C VAL A 313 -18.30 -7.72 -33.50
N HIS A 314 -19.54 -7.90 -33.02
CA HIS A 314 -20.40 -9.01 -33.43
C HIS A 314 -21.67 -8.61 -34.20
N LEU A 315 -22.13 -7.36 -34.06
CA LEU A 315 -23.38 -6.89 -34.67
C LEU A 315 -23.15 -5.87 -35.77
N ASP A 316 -24.07 -5.81 -36.73
CA ASP A 316 -24.14 -4.75 -37.73
C ASP A 316 -24.77 -3.49 -37.11
N PRO A 317 -24.12 -2.32 -37.18
CA PRO A 317 -24.55 -1.11 -36.46
C PRO A 317 -25.86 -0.50 -36.99
N VAL A 318 -26.27 -0.84 -38.22
CA VAL A 318 -27.51 -0.33 -38.81
C VAL A 318 -28.69 -1.23 -38.44
N THR A 319 -28.55 -2.54 -38.64
CA THR A 319 -29.67 -3.49 -38.53
C THR A 319 -29.73 -4.24 -37.19
N GLY A 320 -28.66 -4.21 -36.38
CA GLY A 320 -28.56 -4.96 -35.13
C GLY A 320 -28.46 -6.48 -35.30
N LEU A 321 -28.35 -6.98 -36.53
CA LEU A 321 -28.14 -8.39 -36.87
C LEU A 321 -26.68 -8.80 -36.72
N LEU A 322 -26.36 -10.10 -36.79
CA LEU A 322 -24.96 -10.54 -36.80
C LEU A 322 -24.21 -9.93 -37.99
N ASN A 323 -22.99 -9.47 -37.77
CA ASN A 323 -22.14 -9.06 -38.89
C ASN A 323 -21.62 -10.29 -39.67
N ARG A 324 -21.02 -10.05 -40.83
CA ARG A 324 -20.50 -11.10 -41.71
C ARG A 324 -19.55 -12.06 -40.99
N ALA A 325 -18.61 -11.54 -40.22
CA ALA A 325 -17.58 -12.34 -39.57
C ALA A 325 -18.18 -13.28 -38.52
N GLU A 326 -19.08 -12.77 -37.68
CA GLU A 326 -19.72 -13.57 -36.64
C GLU A 326 -20.71 -14.59 -37.23
N PHE A 327 -21.47 -14.23 -38.28
CA PHE A 327 -22.36 -15.18 -38.95
C PHE A 327 -21.60 -16.35 -39.59
N ASP A 328 -20.53 -16.06 -40.35
CA ASP A 328 -19.72 -17.10 -41.02
C ASP A 328 -19.06 -18.02 -39.97
N ARG A 329 -18.66 -17.47 -38.82
CA ARG A 329 -18.09 -18.22 -37.69
C ARG A 329 -19.13 -19.14 -37.04
N GLN A 330 -20.33 -18.64 -36.73
CA GLN A 330 -21.42 -19.44 -36.17
C GLN A 330 -21.85 -20.55 -37.13
N LEU A 331 -21.96 -20.24 -38.43
CA LEU A 331 -22.28 -21.23 -39.45
C LEU A 331 -21.23 -22.34 -39.55
N THR A 332 -19.94 -21.99 -39.45
CA THR A 332 -18.86 -22.98 -39.46
C THR A 332 -18.91 -23.89 -38.24
N ALA A 333 -19.06 -23.31 -37.04
CA ALA A 333 -19.15 -24.07 -35.80
C ALA A 333 -20.35 -25.04 -35.79
N GLU A 334 -21.50 -24.60 -36.32
CA GLU A 334 -22.71 -25.42 -36.40
C GLU A 334 -22.54 -26.61 -37.36
N LEU A 335 -21.91 -26.38 -38.52
CA LEU A 335 -21.71 -27.41 -39.54
C LEU A 335 -20.52 -28.36 -39.26
N ASP A 336 -19.51 -27.92 -38.50
CA ASP A 336 -18.34 -28.74 -38.12
C ASP A 336 -18.59 -29.62 -36.88
N SER A 337 -19.79 -29.56 -36.31
CA SER A 337 -20.17 -30.35 -35.14
C SER A 337 -20.19 -31.86 -35.47
N ARG A 338 -19.16 -32.59 -34.99
CA ARG A 338 -18.98 -34.05 -35.25
C ARG A 338 -20.07 -34.97 -34.67
N ASP A 339 -21.00 -34.42 -33.89
CA ASP A 339 -22.04 -35.17 -33.18
C ASP A 339 -23.42 -35.13 -33.88
N ALA A 340 -23.56 -34.38 -34.98
CA ALA A 340 -24.81 -34.27 -35.75
C ALA A 340 -24.57 -34.47 -37.26
N ILE A 341 -25.54 -35.04 -37.97
CA ILE A 341 -25.62 -34.87 -39.43
C ILE A 341 -26.02 -33.42 -39.65
N PRO A 342 -25.21 -32.58 -40.34
CA PRO A 342 -25.59 -31.21 -40.62
C PRO A 342 -26.92 -31.24 -41.37
N ASN A 343 -27.99 -30.81 -40.71
CA ASN A 343 -29.34 -30.76 -41.26
C ASN A 343 -29.85 -29.34 -40.99
N GLY A 344 -30.04 -28.57 -42.05
CA GLY A 344 -30.46 -27.17 -41.95
C GLY A 344 -30.60 -26.55 -43.32
N ASN A 345 -31.29 -25.42 -43.40
CA ASN A 345 -31.43 -24.65 -44.63
C ASN A 345 -30.78 -23.28 -44.46
N LEU A 346 -29.93 -22.90 -45.41
CA LEU A 346 -29.38 -21.56 -45.51
C LEU A 346 -30.18 -20.77 -46.55
N ILE A 347 -30.65 -19.59 -46.16
CA ILE A 347 -31.32 -18.64 -47.05
C ILE A 347 -30.45 -17.40 -47.16
N ILE A 348 -30.10 -17.02 -48.39
CA ILE A 348 -29.52 -15.71 -48.71
C ILE A 348 -30.61 -14.85 -49.33
N VAL A 349 -30.90 -13.69 -48.73
CA VAL A 349 -31.89 -12.73 -49.21
C VAL A 349 -31.17 -11.46 -49.64
N GLN A 350 -31.38 -11.00 -50.87
CA GLN A 350 -30.70 -9.82 -51.41
C GLN A 350 -31.71 -8.84 -52.02
N VAL A 351 -31.57 -7.56 -51.67
CA VAL A 351 -32.25 -6.46 -52.37
C VAL A 351 -31.39 -6.02 -53.57
N ARG A 352 -31.88 -6.26 -54.78
CA ARG A 352 -31.27 -5.89 -56.06
C ARG A 352 -31.19 -4.36 -56.17
N ASP A 353 -30.10 -3.86 -56.77
CA ASP A 353 -29.84 -2.44 -57.01
C ASP A 353 -30.01 -1.48 -55.80
N PHE A 354 -29.66 -1.94 -54.60
CA PHE A 354 -29.69 -1.08 -53.39
C PHE A 354 -28.83 0.19 -53.53
N ALA A 355 -27.80 0.17 -54.38
CA ALA A 355 -27.02 1.36 -54.70
C ALA A 355 -27.86 2.41 -55.47
N GLY A 356 -28.67 1.98 -56.44
CA GLY A 356 -29.65 2.82 -57.11
C GLY A 356 -30.66 3.44 -56.14
N PHE A 357 -31.20 2.65 -55.20
CA PHE A 357 -32.09 3.14 -54.15
C PHE A 357 -31.43 4.25 -53.31
N ASN A 358 -30.19 4.02 -52.84
CA ASN A 358 -29.44 5.02 -52.08
C ASN A 358 -29.15 6.30 -52.86
N ASN A 359 -28.91 6.20 -54.17
CA ASN A 359 -28.68 7.37 -55.03
C ASN A 359 -29.96 8.20 -55.21
N GLN A 360 -31.13 7.56 -55.21
CA GLN A 360 -32.42 8.21 -55.42
C GLN A 360 -33.01 8.81 -54.12
N PHE A 361 -32.96 8.08 -53.01
CA PHE A 361 -33.65 8.44 -51.76
C PHE A 361 -32.71 8.81 -50.60
N GLY A 362 -31.39 8.72 -50.81
CA GLY A 362 -30.37 9.02 -49.81
C GLY A 362 -30.10 7.88 -48.83
N ARG A 363 -28.90 7.89 -48.24
CA ARG A 363 -28.40 6.81 -47.37
C ARG A 363 -29.23 6.60 -46.10
N ASN A 364 -29.71 7.66 -45.45
CA ASN A 364 -30.53 7.53 -44.22
C ASN A 364 -31.86 6.78 -44.49
N THR A 365 -32.46 7.01 -45.66
CA THR A 365 -33.66 6.29 -46.10
C THR A 365 -33.32 4.84 -46.46
N GLY A 366 -32.15 4.61 -47.06
CA GLY A 366 -31.59 3.28 -47.28
C GLY A 366 -31.37 2.49 -45.99
N ASP A 367 -30.82 3.11 -44.95
CA ASP A 367 -30.65 2.50 -43.63
C ASP A 367 -32.00 2.13 -43.00
N THR A 368 -33.00 3.02 -43.14
CA THR A 368 -34.38 2.72 -42.70
C THR A 368 -34.98 1.53 -43.44
N LEU A 369 -34.72 1.43 -44.75
CA LEU A 369 -35.14 0.27 -45.55
C LEU A 369 -34.44 -1.02 -45.09
N LEU A 370 -33.14 -0.97 -44.80
CA LEU A 370 -32.39 -2.12 -44.28
C LEU A 370 -32.95 -2.61 -42.95
N CYS A 371 -33.29 -1.71 -42.03
CA CYS A 371 -33.95 -2.05 -40.77
C CYS A 371 -35.33 -2.68 -41.01
N ALA A 372 -36.14 -2.13 -41.91
CA ALA A 372 -37.45 -2.67 -42.23
C ALA A 372 -37.36 -4.08 -42.85
N VAL A 373 -36.40 -4.33 -43.74
CA VAL A 373 -36.15 -5.66 -44.32
C VAL A 373 -35.69 -6.65 -43.24
N ALA A 374 -34.76 -6.23 -42.38
CA ALA A 374 -34.31 -7.03 -41.24
C ALA A 374 -35.47 -7.42 -40.32
N GLU A 375 -36.35 -6.48 -39.98
CA GLU A 375 -37.55 -6.74 -39.17
C GLU A 375 -38.50 -7.75 -39.82
N GLN A 376 -38.70 -7.68 -41.14
CA GLN A 376 -39.52 -8.67 -41.85
C GLN A 376 -38.91 -10.07 -41.76
N ILE A 377 -37.59 -10.19 -41.95
CA ILE A 377 -36.88 -11.47 -41.82
C ILE A 377 -37.01 -12.02 -40.38
N VAL A 378 -36.68 -11.20 -39.38
CA VAL A 378 -36.75 -11.57 -37.95
C VAL A 378 -38.15 -12.02 -37.56
N SER A 379 -39.19 -11.29 -37.98
CA SER A 379 -40.58 -11.60 -37.63
C SER A 379 -41.03 -12.97 -38.13
N ARG A 380 -40.52 -13.43 -39.27
CA ARG A 380 -40.89 -14.71 -39.89
C ARG A 380 -40.18 -15.91 -39.28
N VAL A 381 -39.01 -15.70 -38.70
CA VAL A 381 -38.19 -16.77 -38.12
C VAL A 381 -38.20 -16.81 -36.59
N LYS A 382 -38.83 -15.82 -35.94
CA LYS A 382 -38.94 -15.72 -34.46
C LYS A 382 -39.52 -16.95 -33.77
N THR A 383 -40.27 -17.77 -34.49
CA THR A 383 -40.91 -19.00 -33.98
C THR A 383 -40.10 -20.28 -34.26
N CYS A 384 -38.93 -20.15 -34.89
CA CYS A 384 -38.04 -21.25 -35.19
C CYS A 384 -36.84 -21.21 -34.22
N ASP A 385 -36.57 -22.33 -33.55
CA ASP A 385 -35.50 -22.43 -32.57
C ASP A 385 -34.13 -22.55 -33.24
N GLY A 386 -33.09 -22.02 -32.58
CA GLY A 386 -31.70 -22.08 -33.06
C GLY A 386 -31.36 -21.20 -34.28
N VAL A 387 -32.31 -20.40 -34.78
CA VAL A 387 -32.08 -19.53 -35.94
C VAL A 387 -31.15 -18.37 -35.58
N PHE A 388 -30.14 -18.16 -36.42
CA PHE A 388 -29.33 -16.95 -36.40
C PHE A 388 -29.35 -16.25 -37.76
N ILE A 389 -29.34 -14.93 -37.70
CA ILE A 389 -29.54 -14.03 -38.84
C ILE A 389 -28.36 -13.06 -38.87
N GLY A 390 -27.78 -12.88 -40.05
CA GLY A 390 -26.71 -11.93 -40.26
C GLY A 390 -26.95 -11.02 -41.45
N ARG A 391 -26.25 -9.89 -41.46
CA ARG A 391 -26.10 -9.01 -42.62
C ARG A 391 -24.66 -9.14 -43.11
N ARG A 392 -24.48 -9.53 -44.38
CA ARG A 392 -23.14 -9.73 -44.95
C ARG A 392 -22.53 -8.42 -45.43
N THR A 393 -23.12 -7.83 -46.46
CA THR A 393 -22.61 -6.62 -47.13
C THR A 393 -23.77 -5.94 -47.84
N GLY A 394 -23.85 -4.60 -47.80
CA GLY A 394 -24.90 -3.87 -48.50
C GLY A 394 -26.31 -4.26 -48.02
N ALA A 395 -27.14 -4.80 -48.92
CA ALA A 395 -28.48 -5.27 -48.62
C ALA A 395 -28.60 -6.81 -48.71
N ASP A 396 -27.52 -7.51 -48.36
CA ASP A 396 -27.43 -8.96 -48.34
C ASP A 396 -27.64 -9.47 -46.92
N PHE A 397 -28.72 -10.21 -46.74
CA PHE A 397 -29.08 -10.86 -45.48
C PHE A 397 -28.92 -12.36 -45.61
N VAL A 398 -28.55 -12.99 -44.50
CA VAL A 398 -28.38 -14.44 -44.42
C VAL A 398 -29.09 -14.98 -43.20
N VAL A 399 -29.75 -16.10 -43.38
CA VAL A 399 -30.53 -16.78 -42.35
C VAL A 399 -30.17 -18.24 -42.38
N TYR A 400 -29.69 -18.77 -41.25
CA TYR A 400 -29.51 -20.20 -41.08
C TYR A 400 -30.62 -20.78 -40.23
N LEU A 401 -31.28 -21.82 -40.75
CA LEU A 401 -32.44 -22.48 -40.14
C LEU A 401 -32.04 -23.93 -39.79
N PRO A 402 -31.56 -24.20 -38.56
CA PRO A 402 -31.18 -25.55 -38.16
C PRO A 402 -32.41 -26.48 -38.11
N ALA A 403 -32.21 -27.74 -38.52
CA ALA A 403 -33.19 -28.82 -38.47
C ALA A 403 -34.57 -28.54 -39.10
N LEU A 404 -34.68 -27.51 -39.95
CA LEU A 404 -35.94 -27.13 -40.60
C LEU A 404 -36.15 -27.90 -41.91
N ALA A 405 -37.36 -28.42 -42.13
CA ALA A 405 -37.72 -29.08 -43.38
C ALA A 405 -37.71 -28.10 -44.58
N ASP A 406 -37.29 -28.59 -45.74
CA ASP A 406 -37.14 -27.81 -46.97
C ASP A 406 -38.38 -27.00 -47.36
N ALA A 407 -39.56 -27.63 -47.37
CA ALA A 407 -40.82 -26.96 -47.70
C ALA A 407 -41.14 -25.77 -46.76
N LYS A 408 -40.67 -25.82 -45.51
CA LYS A 408 -40.87 -24.74 -44.54
C LYS A 408 -39.87 -23.60 -44.77
N ALA A 409 -38.63 -23.90 -45.15
CA ALA A 409 -37.66 -22.89 -45.56
C ALA A 409 -38.13 -22.12 -46.81
N GLU A 410 -38.71 -22.84 -47.79
CA GLU A 410 -39.33 -22.25 -48.99
C GLU A 410 -40.51 -21.35 -48.65
N SER A 411 -41.40 -21.80 -47.75
CA SER A 411 -42.51 -20.99 -47.26
C SER A 411 -42.04 -19.72 -46.53
N ILE A 412 -40.96 -19.79 -45.75
CA ILE A 412 -40.37 -18.62 -45.09
C ILE A 412 -39.80 -17.66 -46.14
N ALA A 413 -39.02 -18.13 -47.11
CA ALA A 413 -38.47 -17.30 -48.17
C ALA A 413 -39.57 -16.59 -48.98
N GLY A 414 -40.62 -17.31 -49.37
CA GLY A 414 -41.77 -16.73 -50.07
C GLY A 414 -42.50 -15.67 -49.24
N ALA A 415 -42.71 -15.92 -47.94
CA ALA A 415 -43.35 -14.96 -47.05
C ALA A 415 -42.49 -13.71 -46.79
N VAL A 416 -41.17 -13.86 -46.70
CA VAL A 416 -40.22 -12.73 -46.58
C VAL A 416 -40.29 -11.87 -47.85
N ILE A 417 -40.24 -12.48 -49.04
CA ILE A 417 -40.33 -11.74 -50.32
C ILE A 417 -41.64 -10.96 -50.40
N GLN A 418 -42.79 -11.60 -50.14
CA GLN A 418 -44.10 -10.92 -50.18
C GLN A 418 -44.18 -9.74 -49.21
N ASN A 419 -43.68 -9.92 -47.97
CA ASN A 419 -43.69 -8.87 -46.97
C ASN A 419 -42.79 -7.70 -47.35
N VAL A 420 -41.59 -7.97 -47.88
CA VAL A 420 -40.65 -6.92 -48.28
C VAL A 420 -41.19 -6.14 -49.48
N VAL A 421 -41.76 -6.81 -50.48
CA VAL A 421 -42.44 -6.14 -51.62
C VAL A 421 -43.61 -5.26 -51.14
N SER A 422 -44.23 -5.59 -50.02
CA SER A 422 -45.33 -4.80 -49.47
C SER A 422 -44.90 -3.52 -48.73
N LEU A 423 -43.61 -3.34 -48.45
CA LEU A 423 -43.06 -2.21 -47.70
C LEU A 423 -43.31 -0.87 -48.44
N PRO A 424 -43.70 0.21 -47.73
CA PRO A 424 -43.97 1.50 -48.36
C PRO A 424 -42.81 2.05 -49.19
N ALA A 425 -41.58 1.97 -48.65
CA ALA A 425 -40.37 2.44 -49.32
C ALA A 425 -40.07 1.69 -50.64
N ILE A 426 -40.46 0.40 -50.72
CA ILE A 426 -40.29 -0.41 -51.92
C ILE A 426 -41.37 -0.10 -52.96
N LYS A 427 -42.61 0.15 -52.51
CA LYS A 427 -43.69 0.62 -53.39
C LYS A 427 -43.42 1.99 -53.99
N GLU A 428 -42.78 2.88 -53.23
CA GLU A 428 -42.40 4.22 -53.67
C GLU A 428 -41.22 4.20 -54.67
N TRP A 429 -40.37 3.16 -54.61
CA TRP A 429 -39.28 2.96 -55.57
C TRP A 429 -39.79 2.54 -56.97
N CYS A 430 -40.99 1.96 -57.07
CA CYS A 430 -41.65 1.59 -58.33
C CYS A 430 -40.79 0.67 -59.25
N SER A 431 -40.08 -0.30 -58.67
CA SER A 431 -39.36 -1.34 -59.43
C SER A 431 -40.05 -2.71 -59.25
N ASP A 432 -40.15 -3.49 -60.32
CA ASP A 432 -40.81 -4.81 -60.32
C ASP A 432 -39.85 -5.96 -59.95
N ASP A 433 -38.55 -5.67 -59.87
CA ASP A 433 -37.45 -6.63 -59.70
C ASP A 433 -36.47 -6.16 -58.60
N ILE A 434 -36.83 -6.43 -57.35
CA ILE A 434 -36.25 -5.79 -56.16
C ILE A 434 -35.65 -6.79 -55.19
N ILE A 435 -36.29 -7.91 -54.90
CA ILE A 435 -35.85 -8.84 -53.86
C ILE A 435 -35.83 -10.29 -54.34
N HIS A 436 -34.72 -10.94 -54.08
CA HIS A 436 -34.52 -12.35 -54.43
C HIS A 436 -34.00 -13.13 -53.23
N ALA A 437 -34.31 -14.42 -53.20
CA ALA A 437 -33.73 -15.34 -52.22
C ALA A 437 -33.18 -16.62 -52.85
N GLY A 438 -32.02 -17.07 -52.37
CA GLY A 438 -31.43 -18.36 -52.69
C GLY A 438 -31.47 -19.29 -51.49
N ILE A 439 -31.94 -20.52 -51.67
CA ILE A 439 -32.06 -21.52 -50.60
C ILE A 439 -31.13 -22.69 -50.90
N ALA A 440 -30.34 -23.13 -49.92
CA ALA A 440 -29.55 -24.36 -50.00
C ALA A 440 -29.71 -25.20 -48.73
N SER A 441 -29.76 -26.52 -48.91
CA SER A 441 -29.81 -27.47 -47.79
C SER A 441 -28.39 -27.87 -47.39
N ALA A 442 -28.14 -27.94 -46.09
CA ALA A 442 -26.92 -28.51 -45.55
C ALA A 442 -26.98 -30.03 -45.75
N SER A 443 -26.40 -30.52 -46.86
CA SER A 443 -26.31 -31.95 -47.17
C SER A 443 -25.00 -32.56 -46.68
N GLY A 444 -24.55 -32.23 -45.46
CA GLY A 444 -23.25 -32.68 -44.93
C GLY A 444 -22.02 -31.95 -45.51
N HIS A 445 -22.22 -30.84 -46.22
CA HIS A 445 -21.13 -29.99 -46.70
C HIS A 445 -20.76 -28.89 -45.69
N GLY A 446 -19.49 -28.49 -45.67
CA GLY A 446 -19.01 -27.39 -44.84
C GLY A 446 -19.54 -26.01 -45.28
N ALA A 447 -19.42 -25.02 -44.38
CA ALA A 447 -20.02 -23.68 -44.53
C ALA A 447 -19.76 -23.00 -45.88
N SER A 448 -18.53 -23.12 -46.42
CA SER A 448 -18.16 -22.51 -47.70
C SER A 448 -18.97 -23.06 -48.88
N VAL A 449 -19.25 -24.37 -48.90
CA VAL A 449 -20.00 -25.02 -49.98
C VAL A 449 -21.48 -24.66 -49.85
N LEU A 450 -22.01 -24.64 -48.62
CA LEU A 450 -23.41 -24.27 -48.38
C LEU A 450 -23.71 -22.83 -48.79
N LEU A 451 -22.82 -21.89 -48.44
CA LEU A 451 -22.90 -20.49 -48.88
C LEU A 451 -22.83 -20.38 -50.41
N SER A 452 -21.92 -21.12 -51.06
CA SER A 452 -21.79 -21.13 -52.52
C SER A 452 -23.05 -21.65 -53.21
N ASN A 453 -23.66 -22.72 -52.69
CA ASN A 453 -24.88 -23.31 -53.24
C ASN A 453 -26.08 -22.34 -53.10
N ALA A 454 -26.20 -21.66 -51.96
CA ALA A 454 -27.24 -20.66 -51.77
C ALA A 454 -27.04 -19.44 -52.68
N ASP A 455 -25.79 -19.01 -52.92
CA ASP A 455 -25.47 -17.92 -53.87
C ASP A 455 -25.82 -18.31 -55.32
N MET A 456 -25.53 -19.55 -55.73
CA MET A 456 -25.93 -20.06 -57.05
C MET A 456 -27.45 -20.06 -57.21
N ALA A 457 -28.19 -20.45 -56.18
CA ALA A 457 -29.65 -20.38 -56.20
C ALA A 457 -30.16 -18.94 -56.27
N LEU A 458 -29.55 -18.02 -55.52
CA LEU A 458 -29.89 -16.60 -55.56
C LEU A 458 -29.71 -16.00 -56.97
N ARG A 459 -28.59 -16.29 -57.63
CA ARG A 459 -28.35 -15.85 -59.02
C ARG A 459 -29.38 -16.38 -59.99
N LYS A 460 -29.83 -17.63 -59.80
CA LYS A 460 -30.90 -18.20 -60.61
C LYS A 460 -32.21 -17.43 -60.43
N ALA A 461 -32.56 -17.05 -59.20
CA ALA A 461 -33.73 -16.24 -58.92
C ALA A 461 -33.63 -14.83 -59.55
N GLN A 462 -32.44 -14.24 -59.59
CA GLN A 462 -32.20 -12.92 -60.22
C GLN A 462 -32.33 -12.94 -61.74
N ASN A 463 -32.02 -14.06 -62.38
CA ASN A 463 -32.15 -14.23 -63.83
C ASN A 463 -33.61 -14.39 -64.29
N GLU A 464 -34.56 -14.62 -63.37
CA GLU A 464 -35.99 -14.66 -63.67
C GLU A 464 -36.62 -13.26 -63.73
N HIS A 465 -35.85 -12.20 -63.41
CA HIS A 465 -36.24 -10.78 -63.49
C HIS A 465 -37.57 -10.45 -62.81
N THR A 466 -37.94 -11.24 -61.80
CA THR A 466 -39.14 -11.06 -60.99
C THR A 466 -38.80 -11.37 -59.54
N ASN A 467 -39.46 -10.69 -58.60
CA ASN A 467 -39.32 -10.96 -57.17
C ASN A 467 -39.63 -12.42 -56.87
N GLY A 468 -38.65 -13.18 -56.39
CA GLY A 468 -38.78 -14.63 -56.32
C GLY A 468 -37.64 -15.30 -55.57
N TRP A 469 -37.84 -16.58 -55.29
CA TRP A 469 -36.82 -17.41 -54.65
C TRP A 469 -36.55 -18.64 -55.49
N GLN A 470 -35.32 -19.15 -55.41
CA GLN A 470 -34.93 -20.40 -56.02
C GLN A 470 -34.22 -21.26 -54.99
N ARG A 471 -34.38 -22.57 -55.13
CA ARG A 471 -33.66 -23.56 -54.34
C ARG A 471 -32.56 -24.19 -55.17
N TYR A 472 -31.41 -24.40 -54.55
CA TYR A 472 -30.34 -25.20 -55.12
C TYR A 472 -30.79 -26.66 -55.18
N VAL A 473 -30.85 -27.21 -56.40
CA VAL A 473 -31.14 -28.63 -56.64
C VAL A 473 -29.85 -29.26 -57.16
N GLU A 474 -29.31 -30.19 -56.39
CA GLU A 474 -28.14 -30.97 -56.79
C GLU A 474 -28.55 -31.97 -57.88
N ASN A 475 -27.87 -31.94 -59.03
CA ASN A 475 -28.11 -32.92 -60.09
C ASN A 475 -27.65 -34.30 -59.59
N ALA A 476 -28.63 -35.19 -59.39
CA ALA A 476 -28.48 -36.48 -58.74
C ALA A 476 -27.30 -37.31 -59.29
N VAL A 477 -26.33 -37.58 -58.42
CA VAL A 477 -25.58 -38.84 -58.41
C VAL A 477 -25.89 -39.48 -57.05
N GLU A 478 -26.42 -40.70 -57.13
CA GLU A 478 -26.72 -41.57 -55.99
C GLU A 478 -25.58 -41.56 -54.97
N SER A 479 -25.89 -41.39 -53.69
CA SER A 479 -25.62 -42.44 -52.70
C SER A 479 -25.95 -42.04 -51.24
N VAL A 480 -26.44 -43.04 -50.52
CA VAL A 480 -26.41 -43.23 -49.06
C VAL A 480 -27.36 -42.40 -48.17
N SER A 481 -28.66 -42.62 -48.33
CA SER A 481 -29.61 -42.52 -47.20
C SER A 481 -30.17 -43.91 -46.87
N ALA A 482 -29.27 -44.83 -46.49
CA ALA A 482 -29.65 -46.12 -45.95
C ALA A 482 -29.71 -46.04 -44.41
N GLY A 483 -30.94 -46.04 -43.88
CA GLY A 483 -31.22 -46.53 -42.53
C GLY A 483 -31.61 -45.48 -41.49
N ILE A 484 -32.87 -45.02 -41.54
CA ILE A 484 -33.94 -45.20 -40.52
C ILE A 484 -35.17 -44.45 -41.10
N GLY A 485 -36.35 -45.07 -41.03
CA GLY A 485 -37.54 -44.69 -41.79
C GLY A 485 -38.25 -43.41 -41.32
N GLN A 486 -39.46 -43.25 -41.89
CA GLN A 486 -40.38 -42.11 -41.80
C GLN A 486 -40.45 -41.42 -40.42
N SER A 487 -40.79 -40.13 -40.39
CA SER A 487 -40.91 -39.32 -39.16
C SER A 487 -41.82 -39.92 -38.07
N SER A 488 -42.74 -40.82 -38.44
CA SER A 488 -43.59 -41.60 -37.51
C SER A 488 -42.82 -42.68 -36.75
N GLU A 489 -41.83 -43.34 -37.36
CA GLU A 489 -41.03 -44.40 -36.73
C GLU A 489 -40.18 -43.86 -35.59
N TRP A 490 -39.53 -42.70 -35.78
CA TRP A 490 -38.73 -42.05 -34.73
C TRP A 490 -39.57 -41.63 -33.52
N ARG A 491 -40.77 -41.08 -33.75
CA ARG A 491 -41.66 -40.67 -32.66
C ARG A 491 -42.10 -41.86 -31.82
N GLN A 492 -42.42 -42.98 -32.47
CA GLN A 492 -42.82 -44.21 -31.77
C GLN A 492 -41.63 -44.85 -31.05
N ALA A 493 -40.45 -44.88 -31.68
CA ALA A 493 -39.23 -45.43 -31.08
C ALA A 493 -38.77 -44.65 -29.85
N ILE A 494 -38.76 -43.31 -29.90
CA ILE A 494 -38.39 -42.46 -28.76
C ILE A 494 -39.39 -42.62 -27.61
N ARG A 495 -40.70 -42.60 -27.87
CA ARG A 495 -41.72 -42.83 -26.84
C ARG A 495 -41.62 -44.21 -26.20
N HIS A 496 -41.41 -45.24 -27.02
CA HIS A 496 -41.20 -46.60 -26.52
C HIS A 496 -39.95 -46.68 -25.64
N ALA A 497 -38.83 -46.08 -26.06
CA ALA A 497 -37.60 -46.05 -25.28
C ALA A 497 -37.78 -45.31 -23.94
N LEU A 498 -38.54 -44.20 -23.91
CA LEU A 498 -38.88 -43.50 -22.67
C LEU A 498 -39.78 -44.33 -21.71
N GLN A 499 -40.62 -45.23 -22.24
CA GLN A 499 -41.49 -46.10 -21.45
C GLN A 499 -40.77 -47.32 -20.88
N VAL A 500 -39.79 -47.88 -21.60
CA VAL A 500 -39.11 -49.15 -21.24
C VAL A 500 -37.73 -48.91 -20.61
N SER A 501 -37.43 -47.69 -20.11
CA SER A 501 -36.12 -47.32 -19.55
C SER A 501 -34.95 -47.51 -20.54
N GLY A 502 -35.17 -47.24 -21.82
CA GLY A 502 -34.16 -47.31 -22.89
C GLY A 502 -33.21 -46.11 -22.95
N VAL A 503 -33.16 -45.29 -21.90
CA VAL A 503 -32.26 -44.14 -21.76
C VAL A 503 -31.20 -44.46 -20.71
N SER A 504 -29.93 -44.35 -21.07
CA SER A 504 -28.78 -44.49 -20.17
C SER A 504 -28.04 -43.15 -20.03
N LEU A 505 -27.35 -42.97 -18.90
CA LEU A 505 -26.52 -41.78 -18.63
C LEU A 505 -25.04 -42.13 -18.69
N HIS A 506 -24.29 -41.36 -19.46
CA HIS A 506 -22.83 -41.36 -19.43
C HIS A 506 -22.32 -40.13 -18.68
N PHE A 507 -21.15 -40.21 -18.07
CA PHE A 507 -20.62 -39.15 -17.21
C PHE A 507 -19.32 -38.58 -17.74
N GLN A 508 -19.28 -37.25 -17.92
CA GLN A 508 -18.07 -36.53 -18.31
C GLN A 508 -17.56 -35.69 -17.12
N PRO A 509 -16.33 -35.90 -16.62
CA PRO A 509 -15.79 -35.14 -15.50
C PRO A 509 -15.53 -33.68 -15.89
N VAL A 510 -15.93 -32.76 -15.03
CA VAL A 510 -15.62 -31.32 -15.12
C VAL A 510 -14.65 -30.97 -14.00
N PHE A 511 -13.48 -30.45 -14.34
CA PHE A 511 -12.40 -30.18 -13.38
C PHE A 511 -12.31 -28.70 -13.00
N LEU A 512 -11.81 -28.42 -11.79
CA LEU A 512 -11.40 -27.08 -11.39
C LEU A 512 -9.97 -26.79 -11.88
N ALA A 513 -9.79 -25.77 -12.72
CA ALA A 513 -8.47 -25.30 -13.19
C ALA A 513 -7.74 -24.52 -12.06
N PRO A 514 -6.39 -24.60 -11.95
CA PRO A 514 -5.42 -25.11 -12.93
C PRO A 514 -5.02 -26.59 -12.79
N LYS A 515 -5.35 -27.28 -11.68
CA LYS A 515 -5.33 -28.75 -11.52
C LYS A 515 -5.78 -29.10 -10.08
N GLU A 516 -7.09 -29.27 -9.91
CA GLU A 516 -7.77 -29.53 -8.63
C GLU A 516 -8.93 -30.53 -8.83
N PRO A 517 -9.62 -31.02 -7.76
CA PRO A 517 -10.58 -32.13 -7.84
C PRO A 517 -11.72 -31.93 -8.86
N VAL A 518 -12.35 -33.04 -9.28
CA VAL A 518 -13.56 -33.01 -10.10
C VAL A 518 -14.64 -32.19 -9.40
N LEU A 519 -15.14 -31.15 -10.07
CA LEU A 519 -16.19 -30.28 -9.56
C LEU A 519 -17.54 -31.01 -9.59
N TYR A 520 -17.87 -31.61 -10.74
CA TYR A 520 -19.05 -32.45 -10.97
C TYR A 520 -18.85 -33.30 -12.23
N TYR A 521 -19.71 -34.29 -12.42
CA TYR A 521 -19.80 -35.06 -13.66
C TYR A 521 -21.02 -34.64 -14.45
N LYS A 522 -20.83 -34.18 -15.69
CA LYS A 522 -21.94 -33.86 -16.60
C LYS A 522 -22.59 -35.15 -17.12
N SER A 523 -23.91 -35.24 -16.97
CA SER A 523 -24.73 -36.34 -17.47
C SER A 523 -25.00 -36.14 -18.96
N LEU A 524 -24.64 -37.14 -19.76
CA LEU A 524 -24.82 -37.19 -21.21
C LEU A 524 -25.78 -38.34 -21.52
N ALA A 525 -26.97 -38.01 -22.00
CA ALA A 525 -27.96 -39.03 -22.34
C ALA A 525 -27.55 -39.86 -23.57
N ARG A 526 -27.88 -41.15 -23.50
CA ARG A 526 -27.78 -42.13 -24.58
C ARG A 526 -29.12 -42.82 -24.72
N LEU A 527 -29.53 -43.07 -25.96
CA LEU A 527 -30.80 -43.73 -26.28
C LEU A 527 -30.50 -45.06 -26.96
N VAL A 528 -31.03 -46.16 -26.42
CA VAL A 528 -30.93 -47.47 -27.05
C VAL A 528 -32.02 -47.59 -28.12
N LEU A 529 -31.60 -47.60 -29.39
CA LEU A 529 -32.46 -47.78 -30.55
C LEU A 529 -32.02 -49.04 -31.29
N ARG A 530 -32.92 -50.03 -31.41
CA ARG A 530 -32.65 -51.31 -32.10
C ARG A 530 -31.33 -51.96 -31.64
N ASP A 531 -31.15 -52.07 -30.33
CA ASP A 531 -29.95 -52.62 -29.66
C ASP A 531 -28.63 -51.88 -29.92
N LYS A 532 -28.68 -50.61 -30.36
CA LYS A 532 -27.52 -49.73 -30.46
C LYS A 532 -27.71 -48.46 -29.63
N GLU A 533 -26.68 -48.08 -28.89
CA GLU A 533 -26.65 -46.79 -28.19
C GLU A 533 -26.39 -45.65 -29.17
N VAL A 534 -27.25 -44.65 -29.14
CA VAL A 534 -27.19 -43.46 -29.99
C VAL A 534 -26.94 -42.23 -29.10
N SER A 535 -26.04 -41.35 -29.53
CA SER A 535 -25.71 -40.12 -28.81
C SER A 535 -26.82 -39.07 -28.91
N ALA A 536 -26.91 -38.20 -27.90
CA ALA A 536 -27.86 -37.10 -27.86
C ALA A 536 -27.82 -36.22 -29.12
N GLY A 537 -26.66 -36.01 -29.75
CA GLY A 537 -26.54 -35.20 -30.97
C GLY A 537 -27.36 -35.73 -32.16
N ILE A 538 -27.64 -37.04 -32.21
CA ILE A 538 -28.40 -37.67 -33.30
C ILE A 538 -29.91 -37.64 -33.04
N PHE A 539 -30.36 -37.91 -31.80
CA PHE A 539 -31.79 -38.05 -31.51
C PHE A 539 -32.44 -36.80 -30.89
N MET A 540 -31.68 -35.90 -30.26
CA MET A 540 -32.26 -34.70 -29.61
C MET A 540 -33.02 -33.78 -30.59
N PRO A 541 -32.56 -33.54 -31.84
CA PRO A 541 -33.34 -32.77 -32.80
C PRO A 541 -34.71 -33.38 -33.09
N MET A 542 -34.83 -34.71 -33.01
CA MET A 542 -36.10 -35.42 -33.19
C MET A 542 -36.99 -35.30 -31.94
N VAL A 543 -36.42 -35.35 -30.74
CA VAL A 543 -37.15 -35.11 -29.47
C VAL A 543 -37.77 -33.71 -29.46
N GLU A 544 -37.00 -32.70 -29.87
CA GLU A 544 -37.44 -31.32 -30.02
C GLU A 544 -38.55 -31.19 -31.07
N ARG A 545 -38.33 -31.72 -32.28
CA ARG A 545 -39.32 -31.70 -33.37
C ARG A 545 -40.66 -32.30 -32.98
N PHE A 546 -40.68 -33.31 -32.11
CA PHE A 546 -41.91 -33.98 -31.67
C PHE A 546 -42.53 -33.40 -30.40
N GLY A 547 -41.95 -32.34 -29.82
CA GLY A 547 -42.41 -31.72 -28.60
C GLY A 547 -42.30 -32.63 -27.37
N LEU A 548 -41.30 -33.53 -27.35
CA LEU A 548 -41.09 -34.50 -26.28
C LEU A 548 -40.00 -34.08 -25.28
N LEU A 549 -39.50 -32.84 -25.36
CA LEU A 549 -38.40 -32.34 -24.52
C LEU A 549 -38.71 -32.41 -23.03
N ALA A 550 -39.90 -31.96 -22.60
CA ALA A 550 -40.28 -32.02 -21.18
C ALA A 550 -40.43 -33.47 -20.68
N GLU A 551 -40.96 -34.39 -21.50
CA GLU A 551 -41.05 -35.81 -21.15
C GLU A 551 -39.65 -36.44 -21.02
N PHE A 552 -38.74 -36.08 -21.93
CA PHE A 552 -37.36 -36.56 -21.95
C PHE A 552 -36.55 -36.02 -20.76
N ASP A 553 -36.58 -34.72 -20.51
CA ASP A 553 -35.86 -34.08 -19.41
C ASP A 553 -36.34 -34.61 -18.05
N ARG A 554 -37.64 -34.90 -17.90
CA ARG A 554 -38.16 -35.58 -16.68
C ARG A 554 -37.48 -36.92 -16.46
N HIS A 555 -37.32 -37.69 -17.54
CA HIS A 555 -36.67 -38.99 -17.47
C HIS A 555 -35.18 -38.87 -17.13
N VAL A 556 -34.46 -37.93 -17.75
CA VAL A 556 -33.03 -37.66 -17.47
C VAL A 556 -32.82 -37.20 -16.01
N VAL A 557 -33.65 -36.27 -15.52
CA VAL A 557 -33.59 -35.81 -14.11
C VAL A 557 -33.88 -36.97 -13.16
N SER A 558 -34.88 -37.80 -13.47
CA SER A 558 -35.21 -38.98 -12.64
C SER A 558 -34.05 -39.98 -12.58
N LEU A 559 -33.40 -40.25 -13.71
CA LEU A 559 -32.22 -41.14 -13.77
C LEU A 559 -31.03 -40.57 -13.00
N ALA A 560 -30.76 -39.26 -13.13
CA ALA A 560 -29.66 -38.62 -12.42
C ALA A 560 -29.87 -38.62 -10.90
N VAL A 561 -31.10 -38.36 -10.44
CA VAL A 561 -31.45 -38.45 -9.02
C VAL A 561 -31.36 -39.89 -8.51
N ARG A 562 -31.82 -40.88 -9.29
CA ARG A 562 -31.65 -42.29 -8.94
C ARG A 562 -30.17 -42.68 -8.80
N GLU A 563 -29.33 -42.25 -9.74
CA GLU A 563 -27.88 -42.50 -9.69
C GLU A 563 -27.25 -41.90 -8.43
N LEU A 564 -27.65 -40.67 -8.07
CA LEU A 564 -27.20 -40.01 -6.85
C LEU A 564 -27.64 -40.77 -5.59
N ASP A 565 -28.92 -41.14 -5.52
CA ASP A 565 -29.49 -41.88 -4.37
C ASP A 565 -28.81 -43.25 -4.18
N GLU A 566 -28.48 -43.95 -5.28
CA GLU A 566 -27.75 -45.23 -5.25
C GLU A 566 -26.24 -45.05 -4.92
N SER A 567 -25.64 -43.93 -5.36
CA SER A 567 -24.19 -43.67 -5.26
C SER A 567 -23.78 -42.79 -4.07
N LEU A 568 -24.70 -42.51 -3.13
CA LEU A 568 -24.61 -41.47 -2.09
C LEU A 568 -23.41 -41.59 -1.11
N HIS A 569 -22.59 -42.64 -1.21
CA HIS A 569 -21.40 -42.86 -0.39
C HIS A 569 -20.14 -42.12 -0.89
N CYS A 570 -20.16 -41.52 -2.09
CA CYS A 570 -18.95 -40.99 -2.74
C CYS A 570 -18.84 -39.45 -2.81
N GLY A 571 -19.82 -38.68 -2.32
CA GLY A 571 -19.74 -37.20 -2.29
C GLY A 571 -19.63 -36.55 -3.69
N VAL A 572 -20.22 -37.18 -4.72
CA VAL A 572 -20.10 -36.77 -6.12
C VAL A 572 -21.24 -35.83 -6.51
N ASN A 573 -20.94 -34.76 -7.26
CA ASN A 573 -21.96 -33.90 -7.85
C ASN A 573 -22.26 -34.34 -9.30
N LEU A 574 -23.54 -34.36 -9.71
CA LEU A 574 -23.98 -34.64 -11.08
C LEU A 574 -24.61 -33.41 -11.73
N GLY A 575 -24.25 -33.16 -12.98
CA GLY A 575 -24.80 -32.09 -13.80
C GLY A 575 -25.86 -32.60 -14.76
N VAL A 576 -27.00 -31.92 -14.84
CA VAL A 576 -28.07 -32.22 -15.80
C VAL A 576 -28.40 -30.96 -16.58
N SER A 577 -28.38 -31.06 -17.92
CA SER A 577 -28.79 -29.97 -18.81
C SER A 577 -30.31 -30.00 -19.01
N ILE A 578 -30.96 -28.86 -18.78
CA ILE A 578 -32.39 -28.67 -19.02
C ILE A 578 -32.56 -27.91 -20.33
N SER A 579 -33.42 -28.41 -21.22
CA SER A 579 -33.71 -27.72 -22.47
C SER A 579 -34.48 -26.41 -22.26
N THR A 580 -34.39 -25.49 -23.21
CA THR A 580 -35.06 -24.18 -23.14
C THR A 580 -36.56 -24.33 -22.96
N GLU A 581 -37.19 -25.22 -23.71
CA GLU A 581 -38.64 -25.47 -23.73
C GLU A 581 -39.11 -26.02 -22.39
N SER A 582 -38.38 -26.98 -21.82
CA SER A 582 -38.64 -27.51 -20.48
C SER A 582 -38.46 -26.45 -19.40
N ALA A 583 -37.43 -25.60 -19.51
CA ALA A 583 -37.18 -24.53 -18.54
C ALA A 583 -38.27 -23.43 -18.57
N LEU A 584 -38.97 -23.27 -19.70
CA LEU A 584 -40.06 -22.31 -19.89
C LEU A 584 -41.45 -22.88 -19.57
N ASP A 585 -41.60 -24.20 -19.54
CA ASP A 585 -42.83 -24.91 -19.18
C ASP A 585 -43.05 -24.88 -17.66
N ASP A 586 -44.01 -24.08 -17.22
CA ASP A 586 -44.35 -23.92 -15.80
C ASP A 586 -44.78 -25.28 -15.17
N GLY A 587 -45.34 -26.21 -15.97
CA GLY A 587 -45.70 -27.56 -15.51
C GLY A 587 -44.49 -28.46 -15.27
N PHE A 588 -43.42 -28.32 -16.05
CA PHE A 588 -42.16 -29.00 -15.82
C PHE A 588 -41.44 -28.45 -14.59
N VAL A 589 -41.38 -27.12 -14.42
CA VAL A 589 -40.77 -26.48 -13.24
C VAL A 589 -41.45 -26.93 -11.95
N ALA A 590 -42.79 -26.93 -11.92
CA ALA A 590 -43.55 -27.40 -10.76
C ALA A 590 -43.30 -28.90 -10.47
N TRP A 591 -43.14 -29.72 -11.51
CA TRP A 591 -42.77 -31.13 -11.34
C TRP A 591 -41.36 -31.29 -10.76
N VAL A 592 -40.37 -30.52 -11.24
CA VAL A 592 -38.99 -30.57 -10.72
C VAL A 592 -38.96 -30.13 -9.26
N GLU A 593 -39.71 -29.10 -8.88
CA GLU A 593 -39.84 -28.66 -7.48
C GLU A 593 -40.38 -29.79 -6.60
N ALA A 594 -41.49 -30.40 -6.99
CA ALA A 594 -42.09 -31.50 -6.24
C ALA A 594 -41.16 -32.73 -6.17
N PHE A 595 -40.49 -33.06 -7.27
CA PHE A 595 -39.59 -34.21 -7.36
C PHE A 595 -38.34 -34.01 -6.50
N LEU A 596 -37.64 -32.88 -6.63
CA LEU A 596 -36.45 -32.62 -5.82
C LEU A 596 -36.75 -32.41 -4.33
N THR A 597 -37.96 -31.92 -3.99
CA THR A 597 -38.40 -31.84 -2.58
C THR A 597 -38.56 -33.23 -1.95
N ALA A 598 -38.93 -34.25 -2.75
CA ALA A 598 -38.97 -35.64 -2.28
C ALA A 598 -37.57 -36.28 -2.16
N HIS A 599 -36.56 -35.72 -2.84
CA HIS A 599 -35.18 -36.24 -2.93
C HIS A 599 -34.15 -35.18 -2.51
N VAL A 600 -34.31 -34.61 -1.31
CA VAL A 600 -33.49 -33.48 -0.82
C VAL A 600 -31.98 -33.78 -0.80
N SER A 601 -31.59 -35.01 -0.44
CA SER A 601 -30.18 -35.43 -0.41
C SER A 601 -29.54 -35.40 -1.80
N ALA A 602 -30.22 -35.92 -2.81
CA ALA A 602 -29.76 -35.85 -4.20
C ALA A 602 -29.79 -34.41 -4.73
N ALA A 603 -30.76 -33.58 -4.31
CA ALA A 603 -30.85 -32.19 -4.74
C ALA A 603 -29.57 -31.39 -4.39
N HIS A 604 -28.97 -31.61 -3.22
CA HIS A 604 -27.71 -30.95 -2.84
C HIS A 604 -26.51 -31.29 -3.72
N CYS A 605 -26.51 -32.47 -4.34
CA CYS A 605 -25.46 -32.94 -5.24
C CYS A 605 -25.77 -32.65 -6.72
N LEU A 606 -26.94 -32.08 -7.02
CA LEU A 606 -27.39 -31.83 -8.38
C LEU A 606 -26.97 -30.42 -8.85
N MET A 607 -26.32 -30.36 -10.00
CA MET A 607 -26.05 -29.15 -10.75
C MET A 607 -27.01 -29.04 -11.94
N VAL A 608 -27.87 -28.04 -11.94
CA VAL A 608 -28.85 -27.81 -13.01
C VAL A 608 -28.26 -26.81 -13.99
N GLU A 609 -27.97 -27.25 -15.22
CA GLU A 609 -27.48 -26.42 -16.31
C GLU A 609 -28.67 -25.86 -17.11
N ILE A 610 -28.87 -24.54 -17.07
CA ILE A 610 -29.94 -23.84 -17.81
C ILE A 610 -29.32 -22.89 -18.84
N PRO A 611 -29.75 -22.94 -20.12
CA PRO A 611 -29.27 -22.04 -21.15
C PRO A 611 -29.51 -20.55 -20.84
N GLU A 612 -28.54 -19.69 -21.13
CA GLU A 612 -28.65 -18.22 -20.96
C GLU A 612 -29.87 -17.64 -21.70
N TYR A 613 -30.24 -18.23 -22.83
CA TYR A 613 -31.38 -17.80 -23.65
C TYR A 613 -32.73 -17.79 -22.90
N VAL A 614 -32.88 -18.60 -21.84
CA VAL A 614 -34.09 -18.59 -20.99
C VAL A 614 -34.27 -17.22 -20.32
N VAL A 615 -33.18 -16.56 -19.93
CA VAL A 615 -33.19 -15.20 -19.36
C VAL A 615 -33.74 -14.20 -20.39
N GLN A 616 -33.36 -14.35 -21.66
CA GLN A 616 -33.81 -13.46 -22.73
C GLN A 616 -35.29 -13.63 -23.06
N ARG A 617 -35.78 -14.88 -23.08
CA ARG A 617 -37.16 -15.21 -23.51
C ARG A 617 -38.21 -14.99 -22.41
N LYS A 618 -37.95 -15.43 -21.17
CA LYS A 618 -38.86 -15.27 -20.02
C LYS A 618 -38.05 -15.09 -18.73
N PRO A 619 -37.61 -13.85 -18.40
CA PRO A 619 -36.82 -13.57 -17.20
C PRO A 619 -37.46 -14.06 -15.88
N THR A 620 -38.79 -14.12 -15.83
CA THR A 620 -39.55 -14.62 -14.67
C THR A 620 -39.40 -16.14 -14.48
N ALA A 621 -39.28 -16.91 -15.56
CA ALA A 621 -39.02 -18.35 -15.47
C ALA A 621 -37.62 -18.63 -14.93
N PHE A 622 -36.61 -17.89 -15.41
CA PHE A 622 -35.24 -18.00 -14.86
C PHE A 622 -35.18 -17.60 -13.38
N ALA A 623 -35.90 -16.55 -12.97
CA ALA A 623 -36.02 -16.18 -11.56
C ALA A 623 -36.63 -17.33 -10.72
N GLY A 624 -37.65 -18.00 -11.24
CA GLY A 624 -38.24 -19.18 -10.60
C GLY A 624 -37.23 -20.31 -10.40
N TRP A 625 -36.40 -20.60 -11.41
CA TRP A 625 -35.32 -21.58 -11.31
C TRP A 625 -34.25 -21.19 -10.28
N PHE A 626 -33.88 -19.91 -10.23
CA PHE A 626 -32.93 -19.38 -9.25
C PHE A 626 -33.45 -19.52 -7.81
N ASP A 627 -34.71 -19.16 -7.58
CA ASP A 627 -35.34 -19.28 -6.26
C ASP A 627 -35.57 -20.75 -5.86
N LEU A 628 -35.91 -21.61 -6.81
CA LEU A 628 -36.02 -23.06 -6.61
C LEU A 628 -34.67 -23.65 -6.19
N ALA A 629 -33.59 -23.31 -6.90
CA ALA A 629 -32.26 -23.83 -6.59
C ALA A 629 -31.78 -23.41 -5.20
N ARG A 630 -32.00 -22.14 -4.83
CA ARG A 630 -31.64 -21.63 -3.50
C ARG A 630 -32.44 -22.30 -2.38
N ARG A 631 -33.75 -22.54 -2.58
CA ARG A 631 -34.61 -23.18 -1.58
C ARG A 631 -34.28 -24.66 -1.36
N LEU A 632 -33.99 -25.39 -2.43
CA LEU A 632 -33.71 -26.83 -2.39
C LEU A 632 -32.23 -27.17 -2.20
N GLY A 633 -31.34 -26.16 -2.27
CA GLY A 633 -29.91 -26.33 -2.07
C GLY A 633 -29.19 -26.99 -3.25
N CYS A 634 -29.81 -27.06 -4.43
CA CYS A 634 -29.15 -27.48 -5.67
C CYS A 634 -28.38 -26.31 -6.30
N THR A 635 -27.40 -26.61 -7.15
CA THR A 635 -26.55 -25.58 -7.77
C THR A 635 -27.06 -25.24 -9.17
N LEU A 636 -27.40 -23.97 -9.41
CA LEU A 636 -27.75 -23.48 -10.74
C LEU A 636 -26.49 -23.06 -11.51
N VAL A 637 -26.36 -23.54 -12.74
CA VAL A 637 -25.30 -23.18 -13.70
C VAL A 637 -25.95 -22.54 -14.92
N VAL A 638 -25.45 -21.38 -15.34
CA VAL A 638 -25.86 -20.76 -16.62
C VAL A 638 -25.01 -21.38 -17.73
N ASP A 639 -25.65 -22.12 -18.63
CA ASP A 639 -25.03 -22.82 -19.77
C ASP A 639 -25.16 -22.00 -21.06
N LYS A 640 -24.31 -22.29 -22.05
CA LYS A 640 -24.25 -21.59 -23.35
C LYS A 640 -24.10 -20.06 -23.23
N PHE A 641 -23.32 -19.60 -22.26
CA PHE A 641 -23.12 -18.18 -22.00
C PHE A 641 -22.37 -17.51 -23.16
N GLY A 642 -22.87 -16.35 -23.58
CA GLY A 642 -22.24 -15.49 -24.59
C GLY A 642 -22.99 -15.43 -25.92
N LEU A 643 -23.87 -16.39 -26.20
CA LEU A 643 -24.67 -16.46 -27.43
C LEU A 643 -25.85 -15.47 -27.43
N SER A 644 -26.33 -15.07 -26.24
CA SER A 644 -27.41 -14.08 -26.11
C SER A 644 -26.87 -12.65 -26.04
N SER A 645 -27.60 -11.70 -26.65
CA SER A 645 -27.28 -10.27 -26.63
C SER A 645 -27.63 -9.58 -25.30
N LEU A 646 -27.60 -10.31 -24.18
CA LEU A 646 -27.95 -9.79 -22.87
C LEU A 646 -26.79 -9.02 -22.23
N PRO A 647 -27.05 -7.86 -21.61
CA PRO A 647 -26.03 -7.12 -20.86
C PRO A 647 -25.64 -7.87 -19.58
N PHE A 648 -24.38 -7.78 -19.14
CA PHE A 648 -23.89 -8.48 -17.94
C PHE A 648 -24.64 -8.10 -16.64
N SER A 649 -25.38 -6.98 -16.66
CA SER A 649 -26.15 -6.48 -15.52
C SER A 649 -27.17 -7.47 -14.96
N TYR A 650 -27.68 -8.44 -15.76
CA TYR A 650 -28.62 -9.44 -15.24
C TYR A 650 -27.98 -10.39 -14.22
N LEU A 651 -26.67 -10.64 -14.33
CA LEU A 651 -25.91 -11.49 -13.38
C LEU A 651 -25.84 -10.85 -12.00
N LYS A 652 -25.91 -9.51 -11.92
CA LYS A 652 -26.03 -8.79 -10.64
C LYS A 652 -27.39 -9.03 -9.98
N LYS A 653 -28.45 -9.21 -10.76
CA LYS A 653 -29.80 -9.51 -10.26
C LYS A 653 -29.93 -10.97 -9.82
N TYR A 654 -29.25 -11.88 -10.53
CA TYR A 654 -29.27 -13.32 -10.27
C TYR A 654 -27.83 -13.85 -10.08
N PRO A 655 -27.24 -13.73 -8.87
CA PRO A 655 -25.86 -14.13 -8.60
C PRO A 655 -25.73 -15.65 -8.56
N VAL A 656 -25.65 -16.27 -9.73
CA VAL A 656 -25.41 -17.71 -9.90
C VAL A 656 -23.98 -18.06 -9.49
N ARG A 657 -23.77 -19.30 -9.02
CA ARG A 657 -22.44 -19.73 -8.55
C ARG A 657 -21.49 -20.05 -9.69
N TRP A 658 -22.02 -20.55 -10.81
CA TRP A 658 -21.24 -21.00 -11.96
C TRP A 658 -21.81 -20.49 -13.27
N LEU A 659 -20.90 -20.04 -14.13
CA LEU A 659 -21.15 -19.58 -15.49
C LEU A 659 -20.34 -20.44 -16.44
N LYS A 660 -20.97 -21.03 -17.45
CA LYS A 660 -20.31 -21.90 -18.42
C LYS A 660 -20.30 -21.24 -19.81
N ILE A 661 -19.09 -20.92 -20.27
CA ILE A 661 -18.88 -20.26 -21.57
C ILE A 661 -19.20 -21.26 -22.69
N ASP A 662 -19.91 -20.80 -23.71
CA ASP A 662 -20.21 -21.63 -24.87
C ASP A 662 -18.93 -22.04 -25.63
N ARG A 663 -18.90 -23.29 -26.11
CA ARG A 663 -17.77 -23.88 -26.84
C ARG A 663 -17.37 -23.03 -28.05
N HIS A 664 -18.33 -22.34 -28.69
CA HIS A 664 -18.09 -21.45 -29.82
C HIS A 664 -17.03 -20.38 -29.54
N PHE A 665 -16.90 -19.88 -28.31
CA PHE A 665 -15.86 -18.89 -27.98
C PHE A 665 -14.49 -19.52 -27.70
N LEU A 666 -14.47 -20.82 -27.38
CA LEU A 666 -13.27 -21.58 -26.99
C LEU A 666 -12.54 -22.19 -28.20
N GLU A 667 -13.24 -22.43 -29.31
CA GLU A 667 -12.63 -22.96 -30.53
C GLU A 667 -11.75 -21.91 -31.23
N GLY A 668 -10.52 -22.29 -31.59
CA GLY A 668 -9.58 -21.42 -32.29
C GLY A 668 -8.99 -20.27 -31.45
N LEU A 669 -9.08 -20.34 -30.11
CA LEU A 669 -8.67 -19.27 -29.18
C LEU A 669 -7.20 -18.84 -29.30
N GLU A 670 -6.34 -19.73 -29.81
CA GLU A 670 -4.92 -19.45 -30.07
C GLU A 670 -4.71 -18.44 -31.22
N ASN A 671 -5.62 -18.43 -32.20
CA ASN A 671 -5.51 -17.63 -33.42
C ASN A 671 -6.49 -16.45 -33.47
N ASN A 672 -7.49 -16.40 -32.60
CA ASN A 672 -8.50 -15.35 -32.57
C ASN A 672 -8.30 -14.39 -31.37
N ARG A 673 -7.63 -13.24 -31.63
CA ARG A 673 -7.37 -12.20 -30.61
C ARG A 673 -8.64 -11.61 -30.02
N GLU A 674 -9.72 -11.52 -30.78
CA GLU A 674 -11.00 -10.94 -30.34
C GLU A 674 -11.70 -11.87 -29.34
N ASN A 675 -11.78 -13.17 -29.65
CA ASN A 675 -12.32 -14.16 -28.70
C ASN A 675 -11.50 -14.23 -27.41
N LYS A 676 -10.17 -14.11 -27.51
CA LYS A 676 -9.28 -14.05 -26.33
C LYS A 676 -9.58 -12.84 -25.46
N PHE A 677 -9.74 -11.66 -26.06
CA PHE A 677 -10.11 -10.44 -25.36
C PHE A 677 -11.50 -10.55 -24.71
N TYR A 678 -12.47 -11.08 -25.45
CA TYR A 678 -13.83 -11.32 -24.96
C TYR A 678 -13.84 -12.24 -23.73
N ILE A 679 -13.20 -13.42 -23.82
CA ILE A 679 -13.16 -14.38 -22.71
C ILE A 679 -12.43 -13.81 -21.49
N GLN A 680 -11.32 -13.10 -21.68
CA GLN A 680 -10.63 -12.43 -20.57
C GLN A 680 -11.54 -11.40 -19.88
N SER A 681 -12.31 -10.65 -20.66
CA SER A 681 -13.27 -9.68 -20.16
C SER A 681 -14.43 -10.35 -19.40
N VAL A 682 -15.00 -11.43 -19.95
CA VAL A 682 -16.06 -12.22 -19.30
C VAL A 682 -15.57 -12.80 -17.97
N ILE A 683 -14.38 -13.40 -17.94
CA ILE A 683 -13.79 -13.96 -16.72
C ILE A 683 -13.59 -12.85 -15.67
N GLN A 684 -13.08 -11.70 -16.08
CA GLN A 684 -12.87 -10.57 -15.17
C GLN A 684 -14.17 -10.04 -14.58
N ILE A 685 -15.23 -9.90 -15.40
CA ILE A 685 -16.56 -9.45 -14.96
C ILE A 685 -17.22 -10.49 -14.05
N ALA A 686 -17.24 -11.77 -14.46
CA ALA A 686 -17.82 -12.84 -13.65
C ALA A 686 -17.16 -12.94 -12.27
N HIS A 687 -15.82 -12.92 -12.21
CA HIS A 687 -15.08 -12.91 -10.94
C HIS A 687 -15.31 -11.63 -10.12
N SER A 688 -15.64 -10.49 -10.73
CA SER A 688 -16.02 -9.27 -10.00
C SER A 688 -17.38 -9.39 -9.30
N LEU A 689 -18.23 -10.31 -9.76
CA LEU A 689 -19.56 -10.60 -9.19
C LEU A 689 -19.56 -11.86 -8.30
N ASP A 690 -18.38 -12.41 -7.96
CA ASP A 690 -18.20 -13.70 -7.25
C ASP A 690 -18.82 -14.92 -7.99
N ILE A 691 -18.90 -14.83 -9.31
CA ILE A 691 -19.39 -15.89 -10.19
C ILE A 691 -18.17 -16.62 -10.76
N LYS A 692 -18.10 -17.94 -10.56
CA LYS A 692 -17.01 -18.77 -11.08
C LYS A 692 -17.28 -19.19 -12.52
N VAL A 693 -16.24 -19.25 -13.34
CA VAL A 693 -16.35 -19.57 -14.77
C VAL A 693 -15.85 -20.99 -15.05
N ILE A 694 -16.60 -21.74 -15.87
CA ILE A 694 -16.26 -23.09 -16.35
C ILE A 694 -15.85 -23.01 -17.82
N GLU A 695 -14.68 -23.57 -18.14
CA GLU A 695 -14.17 -23.75 -19.50
C GLU A 695 -14.22 -25.23 -19.89
N CYS A 696 -14.77 -25.56 -21.07
CA CYS A 696 -14.80 -26.94 -21.58
C CYS A 696 -13.83 -27.12 -22.76
N LYS A 697 -12.69 -27.77 -22.53
CA LYS A 697 -11.87 -28.37 -23.60
C LYS A 697 -12.30 -29.82 -23.84
N GLY A 698 -12.79 -30.11 -25.04
CA GLY A 698 -13.14 -31.47 -25.44
C GLY A 698 -11.89 -32.33 -25.64
N GLY A 699 -11.71 -33.34 -24.78
CA GLY A 699 -10.69 -34.36 -24.95
C GLY A 699 -10.89 -35.52 -23.97
N TYR A 700 -11.27 -36.69 -24.49
CA TYR A 700 -11.26 -37.94 -23.73
C TYR A 700 -9.81 -38.36 -23.45
N MET A 701 -9.51 -38.85 -22.25
CA MET A 701 -8.26 -39.60 -22.01
C MET A 701 -8.52 -40.80 -21.09
N SER A 702 -8.10 -41.97 -21.55
CA SER A 702 -8.32 -43.27 -20.92
C SER A 702 -7.44 -43.50 -19.68
N ALA A 703 -7.94 -44.41 -18.83
CA ALA A 703 -7.62 -44.62 -17.42
C ALA A 703 -6.26 -45.25 -17.04
N ASN A 704 -5.10 -44.74 -17.48
CA ASN A 704 -3.80 -45.32 -17.09
C ASN A 704 -2.68 -44.31 -16.78
N LEU A 705 -2.93 -43.32 -15.92
CA LEU A 705 -1.84 -42.50 -15.38
C LEU A 705 -2.19 -41.86 -14.02
N PHE A 706 -2.60 -42.67 -13.04
CA PHE A 706 -2.94 -42.19 -11.68
C PHE A 706 -2.00 -42.72 -10.58
N VAL A 707 -1.19 -43.76 -10.85
CA VAL A 707 -0.35 -44.38 -9.82
C VAL A 707 1.08 -43.82 -9.79
N GLU A 708 1.56 -43.23 -10.89
CA GLU A 708 2.97 -42.78 -11.01
C GLU A 708 3.21 -41.32 -10.60
N PHE A 709 2.16 -40.48 -10.60
CA PHE A 709 2.31 -39.04 -10.33
C PHE A 709 2.25 -38.67 -8.83
N CYS A 710 1.60 -39.49 -8.00
CA CYS A 710 1.45 -39.23 -6.56
C CYS A 710 2.67 -39.59 -5.71
N LYS A 711 3.69 -40.23 -6.29
CA LYS A 711 4.90 -40.63 -5.55
C LYS A 711 6.04 -39.62 -5.64
N ASP A 712 6.13 -38.85 -6.73
CA ASP A 712 7.32 -38.03 -7.00
C ASP A 712 7.26 -36.59 -6.48
N ARG A 713 6.06 -36.03 -6.22
CA ARG A 713 5.93 -34.59 -5.90
C ARG A 713 5.76 -34.24 -4.43
N TRP A 714 5.42 -35.23 -3.59
CA TRP A 714 5.23 -35.01 -2.16
C TRP A 714 6.52 -35.26 -1.37
N ASP A 715 7.40 -36.16 -1.84
CA ASP A 715 8.72 -36.38 -1.25
C ASP A 715 9.70 -35.20 -1.51
N ASP A 716 9.58 -34.49 -2.64
CA ASP A 716 10.48 -33.36 -2.98
C ASP A 716 10.24 -32.07 -2.18
N ILE A 717 9.01 -31.82 -1.70
CA ILE A 717 8.69 -30.59 -0.96
C ILE A 717 8.89 -30.77 0.54
N GLN A 718 8.78 -32.00 1.05
CA GLN A 718 9.05 -32.31 2.46
C GLN A 718 10.55 -32.39 2.79
N ASP A 719 11.41 -32.77 1.82
CA ASP A 719 12.87 -32.77 1.98
C ASP A 719 13.51 -31.36 1.84
N TYR A 720 12.90 -30.43 1.09
CA TYR A 720 13.52 -29.11 0.84
C TYR A 720 13.47 -28.13 2.03
N PHE A 721 12.50 -28.30 2.95
CA PHE A 721 12.35 -27.44 4.13
C PHE A 721 12.68 -28.13 5.45
N GLY A 722 13.26 -29.34 5.40
CA GLY A 722 13.78 -30.07 6.54
C GLY A 722 15.15 -29.55 7.03
N GLY A 723 15.18 -28.91 8.20
CA GLY A 723 16.24 -29.05 9.23
C GLY A 723 17.73 -28.88 8.90
N GLY A 724 18.14 -28.43 7.72
CA GLY A 724 19.54 -28.41 7.29
C GLY A 724 20.36 -27.18 7.73
N VAL A 725 21.68 -27.27 7.59
CA VAL A 725 22.66 -26.20 7.81
C VAL A 725 22.42 -24.99 6.86
N LEU A 726 21.70 -25.20 5.77
CA LEU A 726 21.46 -24.24 4.69
C LEU A 726 20.71 -22.95 5.10
N PRO A 727 19.53 -22.98 5.78
CA PRO A 727 18.90 -21.76 6.29
C PRO A 727 19.74 -21.01 7.34
N LYS A 728 20.62 -21.70 8.08
CA LYS A 728 21.59 -21.05 8.99
C LYS A 728 22.73 -20.37 8.23
N ILE A 729 23.20 -20.99 7.14
CA ILE A 729 24.18 -20.37 6.23
C ILE A 729 23.55 -19.17 5.52
N ILE A 730 22.33 -19.29 4.98
CA ILE A 730 21.62 -18.19 4.33
C ILE A 730 21.36 -17.06 5.33
N GLY A 731 20.91 -17.37 6.55
CA GLY A 731 20.74 -16.39 7.61
C GLY A 731 22.07 -15.73 8.04
N GLY A 732 23.16 -16.50 8.07
CA GLY A 732 24.50 -15.99 8.37
C GLY A 732 25.08 -15.11 7.26
N VAL A 733 24.91 -15.49 6.00
CA VAL A 733 25.30 -14.71 4.81
C VAL A 733 24.48 -13.44 4.72
N LEU A 734 23.16 -13.51 4.96
CA LEU A 734 22.29 -12.35 5.01
C LEU A 734 22.67 -11.41 6.17
N GLY A 735 22.98 -11.96 7.34
CA GLY A 735 23.44 -11.19 8.49
C GLY A 735 24.79 -10.49 8.23
N LEU A 736 25.74 -11.18 7.61
CA LEU A 736 27.03 -10.62 7.21
C LEU A 736 26.85 -9.53 6.14
N TYR A 737 26.01 -9.77 5.14
CA TYR A 737 25.66 -8.79 4.11
C TYR A 737 25.05 -7.53 4.72
N LEU A 738 24.09 -7.67 5.64
CA LEU A 738 23.48 -6.52 6.33
C LEU A 738 24.50 -5.76 7.18
N LEU A 739 25.41 -6.45 7.85
CA LEU A 739 26.49 -5.82 8.63
C LEU A 739 27.46 -5.04 7.74
N VAL A 740 27.87 -5.62 6.61
CA VAL A 740 28.70 -4.94 5.60
C VAL A 740 27.95 -3.74 5.01
N ALA A 741 26.66 -3.89 4.69
CA ALA A 741 25.84 -2.81 4.18
C ALA A 741 25.71 -1.66 5.20
N VAL A 742 25.55 -1.93 6.49
CA VAL A 742 25.54 -0.86 7.52
C VAL A 742 26.88 -0.14 7.60
N ILE A 743 28.01 -0.86 7.57
CA ILE A 743 29.35 -0.27 7.59
C ILE A 743 29.56 0.60 6.34
N LEU A 744 29.26 0.08 5.15
CA LEU A 744 29.32 0.83 3.90
C LEU A 744 28.38 2.03 3.93
N GLY A 745 27.19 1.88 4.50
CA GLY A 745 26.21 2.95 4.68
C GLY A 745 26.77 4.13 5.47
N VAL A 746 27.46 3.86 6.58
CA VAL A 746 28.13 4.90 7.37
C VAL A 746 29.23 5.59 6.57
N VAL A 747 30.06 4.83 5.83
CA VAL A 747 31.16 5.39 5.02
C VAL A 747 30.64 6.25 3.86
N TRP A 748 29.57 5.82 3.19
CA TRP A 748 28.96 6.51 2.05
C TRP A 748 28.07 7.70 2.46
N SER A 749 27.77 7.85 3.75
CA SER A 749 26.95 8.96 4.27
C SER A 749 27.73 10.28 4.40
N TYR A 750 29.06 10.27 4.28
CA TYR A 750 29.88 11.48 4.41
C TYR A 750 29.97 12.24 3.08
N PRO A 751 29.62 13.54 3.04
CA PRO A 751 29.83 14.36 1.85
C PRO A 751 31.33 14.61 1.60
N PRO A 752 31.74 14.93 0.35
CA PRO A 752 33.11 15.28 0.02
C PRO A 752 33.61 16.54 0.73
N ASP A 753 34.90 16.57 1.07
CA ASP A 753 35.55 17.75 1.63
C ASP A 753 35.65 18.91 0.62
N LEU A 754 35.74 20.13 1.14
CA LEU A 754 35.98 21.32 0.31
C LEU A 754 37.39 21.27 -0.29
N PHE A 755 37.50 21.42 -1.61
CA PHE A 755 38.78 21.56 -2.31
C PHE A 755 39.18 23.02 -2.56
N SER A 756 40.49 23.23 -2.76
CA SER A 756 41.06 24.53 -3.12
C SER A 756 40.84 24.84 -4.60
N VAL A 757 40.07 25.90 -4.88
CA VAL A 757 39.81 26.36 -6.27
C VAL A 757 41.08 26.86 -6.96
N VAL A 758 42.00 27.47 -6.21
CA VAL A 758 43.27 27.97 -6.75
C VAL A 758 44.16 26.83 -7.20
N GLU A 759 44.26 25.78 -6.38
CA GLU A 759 45.03 24.58 -6.70
C GLU A 759 44.40 23.82 -7.88
N ASN A 760 43.08 23.69 -7.89
CA ASN A 760 42.35 23.07 -8.99
C ASN A 760 42.61 23.76 -10.34
N LYS A 761 42.58 25.11 -10.35
CA LYS A 761 42.93 25.92 -11.52
C LYS A 761 44.38 25.66 -11.96
N GLN A 762 45.32 25.63 -11.02
CA GLN A 762 46.74 25.39 -11.32
C GLN A 762 46.97 24.00 -11.90
N ASN A 763 46.33 22.97 -11.35
CA ASN A 763 46.42 21.60 -11.85
C ASN A 763 45.88 21.49 -13.28
N ALA A 764 44.71 22.08 -13.55
CA ALA A 764 44.14 22.12 -14.90
C ALA A 764 45.07 22.80 -15.91
N LEU A 765 45.65 23.95 -15.56
CA LEU A 765 46.60 24.67 -16.42
C LEU A 765 47.90 23.88 -16.66
N GLN A 766 48.40 23.16 -15.65
CA GLN A 766 49.58 22.31 -15.75
C GLN A 766 49.34 21.11 -16.67
N GLU A 767 48.20 20.41 -16.51
CA GLU A 767 47.82 19.28 -17.36
C GLU A 767 47.72 19.68 -18.84
N MET A 768 47.21 20.87 -19.11
CA MET A 768 47.05 21.40 -20.47
C MET A 768 48.29 22.16 -20.98
N SER A 769 49.32 22.36 -20.13
CA SER A 769 50.51 23.18 -20.43
C SER A 769 50.17 24.56 -21.02
N ALA A 770 49.17 25.23 -20.43
CA ALA A 770 48.59 26.45 -20.98
C ALA A 770 48.77 27.68 -20.07
N GLU A 771 48.67 28.87 -20.66
CA GLU A 771 48.71 30.14 -19.94
C GLU A 771 47.38 30.42 -19.22
N ASP A 772 47.45 31.25 -18.18
CA ASP A 772 46.27 31.62 -17.40
C ASP A 772 45.32 32.51 -18.22
N THR A 773 44.12 32.00 -18.52
CA THR A 773 43.06 32.73 -19.22
C THR A 773 41.81 32.91 -18.36
N VAL A 774 41.06 33.97 -18.62
CA VAL A 774 39.82 34.29 -17.90
C VAL A 774 38.77 33.21 -18.20
N GLY A 775 38.15 32.68 -17.14
CA GLY A 775 37.12 31.64 -17.23
C GLY A 775 37.63 30.23 -16.90
N VAL A 776 38.95 30.03 -16.83
CA VAL A 776 39.56 28.74 -16.47
C VAL A 776 39.19 28.35 -15.04
N ALA A 777 39.21 29.29 -14.08
CA ALA A 777 38.94 28.97 -12.69
C ALA A 777 37.51 28.44 -12.51
N THR A 778 36.53 29.12 -13.12
CA THR A 778 35.11 28.80 -13.02
C THR A 778 34.78 27.52 -13.79
N THR A 779 35.36 27.34 -14.98
CA THR A 779 35.13 26.15 -15.80
C THR A 779 35.76 24.89 -15.19
N ALA A 780 37.02 24.95 -14.75
CA ALA A 780 37.68 23.82 -14.07
C ALA A 780 36.96 23.46 -12.76
N THR A 781 36.45 24.46 -12.04
CA THR A 781 35.66 24.23 -10.82
C THR A 781 34.35 23.53 -11.13
N LEU A 782 33.62 23.93 -12.18
CA LEU A 782 32.37 23.26 -12.58
C LEU A 782 32.61 21.80 -12.97
N VAL A 783 33.68 21.53 -13.75
CA VAL A 783 34.12 20.16 -14.08
C VAL A 783 34.36 19.36 -12.81
N THR A 784 35.12 19.92 -11.86
CA THR A 784 35.50 19.22 -10.62
C THR A 784 34.30 18.97 -9.71
N ILE A 785 33.36 19.91 -9.61
CA ILE A 785 32.11 19.71 -8.85
C ILE A 785 31.29 18.57 -9.46
N ALA A 786 31.12 18.55 -10.78
CA ALA A 786 30.37 17.52 -11.47
C ALA A 786 31.06 16.14 -11.37
N ASP A 787 32.39 16.10 -11.42
CA ASP A 787 33.18 14.88 -11.23
C ASP A 787 33.08 14.35 -9.80
N LYS A 788 33.25 15.22 -8.79
CA LYS A 788 33.07 14.87 -7.37
C LYS A 788 31.64 14.44 -7.03
N LEU A 789 30.63 14.91 -7.76
CA LEU A 789 29.26 14.45 -7.60
C LEU A 789 29.12 12.96 -7.98
N LEU A 790 29.84 12.51 -9.02
CA LEU A 790 29.82 11.12 -9.51
C LEU A 790 30.79 10.20 -8.75
N ASP A 791 31.99 10.69 -8.43
CA ASP A 791 33.12 9.89 -7.94
C ASP A 791 33.35 9.99 -6.43
N LYS A 792 32.36 10.48 -5.68
CA LYS A 792 32.40 10.45 -4.20
C LYS A 792 32.32 9.02 -3.66
N ASN A 793 32.55 8.87 -2.35
CA ASN A 793 32.41 7.59 -1.66
C ASN A 793 31.01 6.98 -1.90
N GLY A 794 30.98 5.79 -2.48
CA GLY A 794 29.73 5.10 -2.85
C GLY A 794 29.19 5.43 -4.24
N GLY A 795 29.86 6.31 -5.00
CA GLY A 795 29.41 6.73 -6.33
C GLY A 795 28.22 7.69 -6.27
N TYR A 796 27.46 7.72 -7.36
CA TYR A 796 26.23 8.49 -7.47
C TYR A 796 25.05 7.66 -6.91
N ILE A 797 24.57 7.99 -5.70
CA ILE A 797 23.67 7.12 -4.93
C ILE A 797 22.20 7.39 -5.27
N SER A 798 21.88 8.53 -5.89
CA SER A 798 20.50 8.95 -6.21
C SER A 798 19.71 7.97 -7.08
N ASN A 799 20.38 7.19 -7.92
CA ASN A 799 19.79 6.17 -8.79
C ASN A 799 20.10 4.72 -8.33
N ASP A 800 20.66 4.51 -7.14
CA ASP A 800 20.96 3.18 -6.60
C ASP A 800 19.71 2.41 -6.13
N PHE A 801 19.61 1.14 -6.53
CA PHE A 801 18.52 0.22 -6.20
C PHE A 801 18.89 -0.87 -5.19
N PHE A 802 20.10 -0.88 -4.64
CA PHE A 802 20.55 -1.89 -3.68
C PHE A 802 21.01 -1.27 -2.35
N PRO A 803 20.84 -1.96 -1.20
CA PRO A 803 21.44 -1.52 0.05
C PRO A 803 22.98 -1.47 -0.02
N PRO A 804 23.63 -0.47 0.61
CA PRO A 804 23.03 0.53 1.49
C PRO A 804 22.42 1.75 0.81
N GLY A 805 22.57 1.92 -0.51
CA GLY A 805 22.11 3.11 -1.25
C GLY A 805 20.62 3.44 -1.06
N ILE A 806 19.74 2.44 -0.89
CA ILE A 806 18.32 2.68 -0.57
C ILE A 806 18.12 3.35 0.81
N TRP A 807 18.97 3.05 1.78
CA TRP A 807 18.83 3.55 3.16
C TRP A 807 19.45 4.93 3.38
N LEU A 808 20.29 5.40 2.45
CA LEU A 808 20.97 6.68 2.52
C LEU A 808 20.16 7.74 1.79
N ASP A 809 19.10 8.24 2.40
CA ASP A 809 18.29 9.33 1.85
C ASP A 809 19.01 10.69 1.91
N ASN A 810 19.67 11.00 3.03
CA ASN A 810 20.36 12.27 3.25
C ASN A 810 21.35 12.64 2.14
N ILE A 811 22.20 11.68 1.73
CA ILE A 811 23.22 11.94 0.70
C ILE A 811 22.61 12.16 -0.68
N LYS A 812 21.46 11.53 -0.99
CA LYS A 812 20.73 11.75 -2.26
C LYS A 812 20.21 13.17 -2.38
N TYR A 813 19.69 13.72 -1.28
CA TYR A 813 19.24 15.11 -1.27
C TYR A 813 20.41 16.09 -1.31
N TRP A 814 21.55 15.76 -0.69
CA TRP A 814 22.79 16.52 -0.87
C TRP A 814 23.25 16.52 -2.33
N GLU A 815 23.28 15.36 -3.00
CA GLU A 815 23.61 15.22 -4.43
C GLU A 815 22.68 16.08 -5.30
N TYR A 816 21.37 16.04 -5.02
CA TYR A 816 20.39 16.85 -5.72
C TYR A 816 20.67 18.36 -5.57
N GLY A 817 21.02 18.80 -4.36
CA GLY A 817 21.39 20.19 -4.08
C GLY A 817 22.62 20.66 -4.86
N VAL A 818 23.63 19.79 -5.02
CA VAL A 818 24.83 20.05 -5.83
C VAL A 818 24.50 20.08 -7.32
N LEU A 819 23.74 19.08 -7.79
CA LEU A 819 23.32 18.93 -9.19
C LEU A 819 22.54 20.14 -9.70
N ILE A 820 21.67 20.75 -8.88
CA ILE A 820 20.98 21.99 -9.26
C ILE A 820 21.99 23.11 -9.56
N GLN A 821 23.04 23.26 -8.76
CA GLN A 821 24.04 24.31 -8.99
C GLN A 821 24.89 24.03 -10.23
N VAL A 822 25.20 22.76 -10.52
CA VAL A 822 25.84 22.35 -11.77
C VAL A 822 24.96 22.71 -12.97
N ARG A 823 23.67 22.41 -12.92
CA ARG A 823 22.69 22.73 -13.98
C ARG A 823 22.56 24.24 -14.19
N ASP A 824 22.38 25.01 -13.12
CA ASP A 824 22.17 26.45 -13.19
C ASP A 824 23.43 27.17 -13.70
N LEU A 825 24.64 26.72 -13.31
CA LEU A 825 25.90 27.28 -13.81
C LEU A 825 26.19 26.85 -15.26
N ALA A 826 25.97 25.59 -15.64
CA ALA A 826 26.13 25.12 -17.01
C ALA A 826 25.18 25.87 -17.97
N ARG A 827 23.95 26.17 -17.52
CA ARG A 827 23.03 27.03 -18.25
C ARG A 827 23.55 28.45 -18.38
N ALA A 828 24.07 29.06 -17.31
CA ALA A 828 24.65 30.40 -17.38
C ALA A 828 25.86 30.47 -18.31
N PHE A 829 26.68 29.41 -18.37
CA PHE A 829 27.77 29.28 -19.33
C PHE A 829 27.26 29.30 -20.76
N ARG A 830 26.25 28.49 -21.06
CA ARG A 830 25.65 28.38 -22.40
C ARG A 830 24.91 29.66 -22.82
N GLN A 831 24.18 30.31 -21.90
CA GLN A 831 23.28 31.43 -22.23
C GLN A 831 23.97 32.80 -22.18
N ASP A 832 24.83 33.03 -21.19
CA ASP A 832 25.34 34.37 -20.86
C ASP A 832 26.88 34.46 -20.94
N MET A 833 27.61 33.56 -20.27
CA MET A 833 29.05 33.74 -20.04
C MET A 833 29.93 33.39 -21.24
N SER A 834 29.48 32.53 -22.16
CA SER A 834 30.25 32.20 -23.39
C SER A 834 29.88 33.05 -24.61
N ARG A 835 28.87 33.92 -24.51
CA ARG A 835 28.27 34.62 -25.66
C ARG A 835 28.50 36.13 -25.62
N SER A 836 28.84 36.68 -26.79
CA SER A 836 28.89 38.13 -26.99
C SER A 836 27.46 38.70 -27.01
N GLN A 837 27.27 39.91 -26.48
CA GLN A 837 25.95 40.57 -26.32
C GLN A 837 25.17 40.74 -27.65
N SER A 838 25.88 40.76 -28.79
CA SER A 838 25.30 40.98 -30.12
C SER A 838 25.18 39.71 -30.98
N GLN A 839 25.59 38.54 -30.47
CA GLN A 839 25.63 37.30 -31.25
C GLN A 839 24.79 36.19 -30.61
N SER A 840 23.90 35.60 -31.41
CA SER A 840 23.05 34.48 -30.98
C SER A 840 23.70 33.09 -31.15
N VAL A 841 25.00 33.01 -31.44
CA VAL A 841 25.68 31.71 -31.60
C VAL A 841 26.00 31.14 -30.22
N GLU A 842 25.64 29.88 -29.98
CA GLU A 842 25.98 29.15 -28.74
C GLU A 842 27.29 28.39 -28.94
N ASP A 843 28.09 28.24 -27.87
CA ASP A 843 29.27 27.37 -27.92
C ASP A 843 28.87 25.91 -28.13
N LYS A 844 29.61 25.22 -29.02
CA LYS A 844 29.30 23.86 -29.46
C LYS A 844 29.35 22.82 -28.33
N ASP A 845 30.27 22.97 -27.39
CA ASP A 845 30.46 22.01 -26.30
C ASP A 845 29.46 22.29 -25.17
N LEU A 846 29.21 23.56 -24.86
CA LEU A 846 28.21 23.96 -23.86
C LEU A 846 26.77 23.61 -24.29
N LYS A 847 26.51 23.58 -25.60
CA LYS A 847 25.25 23.09 -26.18
C LYS A 847 25.02 21.61 -25.91
N VAL A 848 26.08 20.82 -25.76
CA VAL A 848 26.03 19.39 -25.39
C VAL A 848 26.01 19.22 -23.88
N ALA A 849 26.83 19.98 -23.14
CA ALA A 849 26.99 19.83 -21.70
C ALA A 849 25.70 20.11 -20.89
N GLU A 850 25.01 21.23 -21.17
CA GLU A 850 23.84 21.64 -20.37
C GLU A 850 22.66 20.65 -20.40
N PRO A 851 22.25 20.12 -21.58
CA PRO A 851 21.21 19.09 -21.62
C PRO A 851 21.58 17.84 -20.82
N GLN A 852 22.86 17.44 -20.83
CA GLN A 852 23.29 16.22 -20.15
C GLN A 852 23.17 16.31 -18.63
N PHE A 853 23.53 17.46 -18.04
CA PHE A 853 23.28 17.66 -16.60
C PHE A 853 21.78 17.72 -16.27
N ASN A 854 20.91 18.06 -17.22
CA ASN A 854 19.45 18.06 -17.03
C ASN A 854 18.77 16.70 -17.25
N PHE A 855 19.54 15.65 -17.59
CA PHE A 855 19.02 14.29 -17.66
C PHE A 855 18.46 13.81 -16.31
N ASP A 856 17.49 12.90 -16.34
CA ASP A 856 16.82 12.38 -15.14
C ASP A 856 17.85 11.82 -14.15
N ASN A 857 17.75 12.28 -12.90
CA ASN A 857 18.72 11.97 -11.86
C ASN A 857 18.46 10.63 -11.15
N LYS A 858 17.38 9.92 -11.53
CA LYS A 858 16.98 8.62 -10.95
C LYS A 858 17.13 7.44 -11.93
N SER A 859 17.59 7.67 -13.15
CA SER A 859 17.72 6.61 -14.15
C SER A 859 18.92 5.72 -13.87
N TRP A 860 18.67 4.44 -13.59
CA TRP A 860 19.73 3.48 -13.22
C TRP A 860 20.32 2.70 -14.39
N LEU A 861 19.54 2.38 -15.43
CA LEU A 861 19.94 1.33 -16.39
C LEU A 861 20.13 1.77 -17.84
N ILE A 862 19.17 2.44 -18.50
CA ILE A 862 19.29 2.77 -19.94
C ILE A 862 18.58 4.09 -20.33
N PRO A 863 19.32 5.16 -20.69
CA PRO A 863 20.72 5.39 -20.32
C PRO A 863 20.83 5.65 -18.81
N ALA A 864 21.94 5.20 -18.21
CA ALA A 864 22.23 5.46 -16.80
C ALA A 864 22.63 6.93 -16.61
N THR A 865 22.16 7.55 -15.52
CA THR A 865 22.41 8.98 -15.21
C THR A 865 23.90 9.33 -15.24
N GLU A 866 24.75 8.47 -14.70
CA GLU A 866 26.20 8.67 -14.61
C GLU A 866 26.85 8.74 -16.00
N SER A 867 26.35 7.94 -16.95
CA SER A 867 26.84 7.95 -18.33
C SER A 867 26.55 9.31 -18.99
N GLU A 868 25.32 9.82 -18.84
CA GLU A 868 24.95 11.11 -19.41
C GLU A 868 25.73 12.25 -18.72
N TYR A 869 25.87 12.23 -17.39
CA TYR A 869 26.63 13.26 -16.66
C TYR A 869 28.12 13.23 -17.02
N ARG A 870 28.72 12.05 -17.24
CA ARG A 870 30.11 11.95 -17.76
C ARG A 870 30.26 12.55 -19.15
N GLN A 871 29.30 12.33 -20.06
CA GLN A 871 29.31 13.00 -21.36
C GLN A 871 29.23 14.53 -21.22
N GLY A 872 28.45 15.02 -20.26
CA GLY A 872 28.39 16.44 -19.93
C GLY A 872 29.73 16.99 -19.42
N ILE A 873 30.42 16.23 -18.56
CA ILE A 873 31.76 16.56 -18.04
C ILE A 873 32.80 16.57 -19.17
N GLU A 874 32.80 15.58 -20.05
CA GLU A 874 33.70 15.50 -21.20
C GLU A 874 33.52 16.72 -22.13
N ALA A 875 32.27 17.14 -22.36
CA ALA A 875 31.99 18.36 -23.12
C ALA A 875 32.53 19.63 -22.41
N LEU A 876 32.37 19.76 -21.09
CA LEU A 876 32.97 20.87 -20.33
C LEU A 876 34.50 20.86 -20.38
N GLN A 877 35.14 19.68 -20.32
CA GLN A 877 36.59 19.54 -20.46
C GLN A 877 37.05 19.94 -21.87
N SER A 878 36.31 19.56 -22.91
CA SER A 878 36.56 20.02 -24.29
C SER A 878 36.46 21.55 -24.40
N TYR A 879 35.42 22.14 -23.79
CA TYR A 879 35.26 23.60 -23.75
C TYR A 879 36.47 24.27 -23.05
N LEU A 880 36.88 23.74 -21.89
CA LEU A 880 38.03 24.23 -21.14
C LEU A 880 39.34 24.16 -21.96
N GLN A 881 39.58 23.04 -22.64
CA GLN A 881 40.76 22.87 -23.51
C GLN A 881 40.78 23.87 -24.66
N ARG A 882 39.61 24.20 -25.24
CA ARG A 882 39.52 25.22 -26.30
C ARG A 882 39.71 26.63 -25.75
N LEU A 883 39.24 26.90 -24.54
CA LEU A 883 39.36 28.22 -23.90
C LEU A 883 40.83 28.63 -23.69
N VAL A 884 41.70 27.66 -23.41
CA VAL A 884 43.14 27.92 -23.17
C VAL A 884 44.02 27.77 -24.42
N ASN A 885 43.46 27.33 -25.55
CA ASN A 885 44.24 27.05 -26.76
C ASN A 885 44.37 28.29 -27.68
N PRO A 886 45.55 28.91 -27.78
CA PRO A 886 45.74 30.11 -28.60
C PRO A 886 45.60 29.88 -30.12
N GLN A 887 45.69 28.63 -30.59
CA GLN A 887 45.55 28.29 -32.02
C GLN A 887 44.10 28.06 -32.46
N LYS A 888 43.15 27.87 -31.52
CA LYS A 888 41.72 27.67 -31.78
C LYS A 888 40.89 28.58 -30.87
N ALA A 889 40.83 29.87 -31.21
CA ALA A 889 40.08 30.88 -30.44
C ALA A 889 38.55 30.85 -30.68
N ASP A 890 37.95 29.65 -30.81
CA ASP A 890 36.52 29.46 -31.06
C ASP A 890 35.67 29.35 -29.77
N ALA A 891 36.30 29.16 -28.61
CA ALA A 891 35.69 29.27 -27.29
C ALA A 891 36.01 30.62 -26.64
N GLN A 892 35.03 31.23 -25.98
CA GLN A 892 35.20 32.50 -25.26
C GLN A 892 34.50 32.43 -23.90
N PHE A 893 35.02 33.19 -22.93
CA PHE A 893 34.40 33.43 -21.64
C PHE A 893 34.44 34.93 -21.31
N TYR A 894 33.27 35.53 -21.13
CA TYR A 894 33.09 36.96 -20.90
C TYR A 894 32.79 37.23 -19.42
N ALA A 895 33.83 37.63 -18.68
CA ALA A 895 33.70 38.11 -17.32
C ALA A 895 33.10 39.54 -17.30
N ARG A 896 31.77 39.64 -17.31
CA ARG A 896 31.02 40.91 -17.29
C ARG A 896 30.06 41.01 -16.11
N ALA A 897 29.78 42.23 -15.67
CA ALA A 897 28.90 42.51 -14.52
C ALA A 897 27.45 42.03 -14.75
N ASP A 898 26.92 42.18 -15.96
CA ASP A 898 25.56 41.76 -16.33
C ASP A 898 25.42 40.23 -16.32
N ASN A 899 26.39 39.51 -16.91
CA ASN A 899 26.44 38.05 -16.92
C ASN A 899 26.45 37.50 -15.48
N LEU A 900 27.30 38.07 -14.61
CA LEU A 900 27.37 37.67 -13.21
C LEU A 900 26.06 37.97 -12.47
N ARG A 901 25.47 39.14 -12.69
CA ARG A 901 24.20 39.55 -12.07
C ARG A 901 23.04 38.64 -12.46
N ASN A 902 22.98 38.19 -13.71
CA ASN A 902 21.94 37.28 -14.22
C ASN A 902 22.04 35.91 -13.54
N TRP A 903 23.25 35.34 -13.45
CA TRP A 903 23.44 34.09 -12.71
C TRP A 903 23.11 34.24 -11.22
N LEU A 904 23.55 35.33 -10.58
CA LEU A 904 23.24 35.61 -9.17
C LEU A 904 21.73 35.75 -8.89
N GLN A 905 20.93 36.16 -9.87
CA GLN A 905 19.47 36.20 -9.74
C GLN A 905 18.87 34.80 -9.56
N ASN A 906 19.41 33.82 -10.28
CA ASN A 906 18.99 32.43 -10.14
C ASN A 906 19.40 31.91 -8.75
N VAL A 907 20.64 32.19 -8.32
CA VAL A 907 21.13 31.80 -6.99
C VAL A 907 20.26 32.40 -5.88
N GLU A 908 19.92 33.69 -5.96
CA GLU A 908 19.01 34.36 -5.02
C GLU A 908 17.66 33.63 -4.93
N THR A 909 17.03 33.35 -6.07
CA THR A 909 15.73 32.69 -6.11
C THR A 909 15.79 31.30 -5.46
N ARG A 910 16.87 30.53 -5.72
CA ARG A 910 17.07 29.20 -5.12
C ARG A 910 17.28 29.27 -3.62
N LEU A 911 18.17 30.14 -3.14
CA LEU A 911 18.48 30.27 -1.73
C LEU A 911 17.31 30.83 -0.93
N GLY A 912 16.55 31.79 -1.49
CA GLY A 912 15.31 32.27 -0.90
C GLY A 912 14.28 31.16 -0.69
N SER A 913 14.07 30.31 -1.71
CA SER A 913 13.18 29.15 -1.61
C SER A 913 13.65 28.12 -0.56
N LEU A 914 14.94 27.79 -0.54
CA LEU A 914 15.51 26.86 0.44
C LEU A 914 15.41 27.40 1.87
N SER A 915 15.75 28.68 2.07
CA SER A 915 15.61 29.35 3.38
C SER A 915 14.16 29.34 3.88
N GLN A 916 13.20 29.60 2.99
CA GLN A 916 11.78 29.52 3.33
C GLN A 916 11.38 28.09 3.74
N ARG A 917 11.72 27.07 2.94
CA ARG A 917 11.44 25.64 3.21
C ARG A 917 12.08 25.15 4.52
N LEU A 918 13.30 25.61 4.82
CA LEU A 918 13.97 25.32 6.09
C LEU A 918 13.24 25.98 7.27
N SER A 919 12.77 27.22 7.12
CA SER A 919 12.05 27.93 8.17
C SER A 919 10.64 27.35 8.43
N GLN A 920 10.04 26.70 7.44
CA GLN A 920 8.76 25.97 7.54
C GLN A 920 8.87 24.69 8.39
N SER A 921 10.08 24.22 8.71
CA SER A 921 10.28 23.07 9.60
C SER A 921 9.66 23.24 11.00
N VAL A 922 9.54 24.48 11.48
CA VAL A 922 8.96 24.81 12.80
C VAL A 922 7.44 25.01 12.71
N GLY A 923 6.88 25.13 11.50
CA GLY A 923 5.50 25.52 11.24
C GLY A 923 5.30 27.03 11.41
N LYS A 924 4.78 27.70 10.38
CA LYS A 924 4.43 29.12 10.43
C LYS A 924 3.09 29.36 9.76
N ARG A 925 2.27 30.23 10.35
CA ARG A 925 1.12 30.83 9.64
C ARG A 925 1.66 31.78 8.59
N GLN A 926 1.37 31.49 7.33
CA GLN A 926 1.71 32.35 6.21
C GLN A 926 0.43 32.87 5.57
N TRP A 927 0.38 34.18 5.35
CA TRP A 927 -0.66 34.79 4.54
C TRP A 927 -0.38 34.50 3.07
N ASP A 928 -1.42 34.24 2.28
CA ASP A 928 -1.26 34.06 0.84
C ASP A 928 -0.94 35.42 0.19
N THR A 929 0.33 35.64 -0.12
CA THR A 929 0.83 36.86 -0.77
C THR A 929 0.90 36.72 -2.28
N SER A 930 0.38 35.65 -2.86
CA SER A 930 0.50 35.35 -4.29
C SER A 930 -0.17 36.37 -5.23
N LEU A 931 -1.11 37.16 -4.72
CA LEU A 931 -1.75 38.31 -5.39
C LEU A 931 -1.35 39.66 -4.78
N ALA A 932 -0.42 39.68 -3.83
CA ALA A 932 -0.06 40.89 -3.13
C ALA A 932 0.65 41.88 -4.08
N GLY A 933 0.12 43.11 -4.16
CA GLY A 933 0.72 44.21 -4.93
C GLY A 933 0.19 44.40 -6.36
N ASP A 934 -0.66 43.50 -6.87
CA ASP A 934 -1.29 43.66 -8.19
C ASP A 934 -2.82 43.48 -8.08
N ALA A 935 -3.53 44.60 -8.14
CA ALA A 935 -4.99 44.63 -8.02
C ALA A 935 -5.73 43.90 -9.16
N ASN A 936 -5.05 43.59 -10.27
CA ASN A 936 -5.63 42.95 -11.45
C ASN A 936 -5.28 41.45 -11.57
N ALA A 937 -4.41 40.93 -10.71
CA ALA A 937 -4.00 39.53 -10.78
C ALA A 937 -5.14 38.59 -10.29
N LYS A 938 -5.37 37.50 -11.01
CA LYS A 938 -6.38 36.47 -10.69
C LYS A 938 -5.72 35.10 -10.64
N GLN A 939 -6.11 34.28 -9.67
CA GLN A 939 -5.69 32.89 -9.58
C GLN A 939 -6.77 31.95 -10.12
N SER A 940 -6.33 30.81 -10.67
CA SER A 940 -7.20 29.78 -11.24
C SER A 940 -7.89 28.91 -10.18
N THR A 941 -7.42 28.93 -8.95
CA THR A 941 -7.94 28.15 -7.82
C THR A 941 -7.94 29.01 -6.56
N ASP A 942 -9.07 29.04 -5.85
CA ASP A 942 -9.17 29.71 -4.55
C ASP A 942 -8.34 28.94 -3.51
N ARG A 943 -7.30 29.59 -2.99
CA ARG A 943 -6.53 29.13 -1.84
C ARG A 943 -6.97 29.90 -0.59
N ALA A 944 -6.84 29.26 0.57
CA ALA A 944 -7.15 29.90 1.85
C ALA A 944 -6.19 31.07 2.11
N GLU A 945 -6.72 32.23 2.54
CA GLU A 945 -5.92 33.45 2.80
C GLU A 945 -4.81 33.28 3.84
N VAL A 946 -4.95 32.29 4.74
CA VAL A 946 -3.95 31.94 5.75
C VAL A 946 -3.77 30.43 5.75
N GLU A 947 -2.54 29.97 5.49
CA GLU A 947 -2.18 28.56 5.52
C GLU A 947 -1.10 28.30 6.58
N ASP A 948 -1.32 27.29 7.42
CA ASP A 948 -0.34 26.77 8.36
C ASP A 948 0.59 25.81 7.61
N ILE A 949 1.67 26.33 7.01
CA ILE A 949 2.61 25.53 6.24
C ILE A 949 3.70 24.98 7.18
N LYS A 950 3.79 23.65 7.26
CA LYS A 950 4.82 22.96 8.03
C LYS A 950 5.43 21.81 7.22
N THR A 951 6.75 21.77 7.16
CA THR A 951 7.48 20.66 6.51
C THR A 951 7.23 19.36 7.28
N PRO A 952 6.82 18.26 6.62
CA PRO A 952 6.66 16.96 7.27
C PRO A 952 7.95 16.51 7.97
N TRP A 953 7.82 15.82 9.10
CA TRP A 953 8.98 15.42 9.92
C TRP A 953 9.99 14.57 9.15
N LEU A 954 9.50 13.67 8.27
CA LEU A 954 10.31 12.81 7.39
C LEU A 954 10.96 13.54 6.20
N GLN A 955 10.77 14.86 6.07
CA GLN A 955 11.36 15.67 5.00
C GLN A 955 12.26 16.79 5.53
N ILE A 956 12.37 16.91 6.85
CA ILE A 956 13.16 17.96 7.52
C ILE A 956 14.64 17.83 7.16
N ASP A 957 15.15 16.63 7.27
CA ASP A 957 16.50 16.22 6.93
C ASP A 957 16.76 16.35 5.41
N ASN A 958 15.81 15.93 4.58
CA ASN A 958 15.90 16.06 3.13
C ASN A 958 16.13 17.52 2.69
N VAL A 959 15.33 18.46 3.22
CA VAL A 959 15.49 19.90 2.93
C VAL A 959 16.82 20.43 3.49
N PHE A 960 17.25 19.94 4.66
CA PHE A 960 18.51 20.32 5.28
C PHE A 960 19.73 19.87 4.46
N TYR A 961 19.76 18.63 3.99
CA TYR A 961 20.87 18.11 3.19
C TYR A 961 20.87 18.66 1.77
N GLU A 962 19.70 18.92 1.16
CA GLU A 962 19.58 19.66 -0.11
C GLU A 962 20.22 21.06 0.02
N ALA A 963 19.88 21.78 1.09
CA ALA A 963 20.46 23.08 1.39
C ALA A 963 21.98 23.02 1.61
N ARG A 964 22.48 21.99 2.30
CA ARG A 964 23.93 21.79 2.50
C ARG A 964 24.66 21.49 1.21
N GLY A 965 24.07 20.67 0.32
CA GLY A 965 24.64 20.37 -1.01
C GLY A 965 24.70 21.60 -1.91
N THR A 966 23.63 22.38 -1.95
CA THR A 966 23.61 23.67 -2.66
C THR A 966 24.68 24.63 -2.12
N ALA A 967 24.79 24.77 -0.80
CA ALA A 967 25.80 25.65 -0.21
C ALA A 967 27.24 25.15 -0.49
N TRP A 968 27.48 23.84 -0.43
CA TRP A 968 28.78 23.23 -0.75
C TRP A 968 29.24 23.59 -2.17
N ALA A 969 28.36 23.41 -3.17
CA ALA A 969 28.68 23.76 -4.55
C ALA A 969 28.89 25.28 -4.73
N LEU A 970 28.06 26.10 -4.09
CA LEU A 970 28.17 27.56 -4.18
C LEU A 970 29.46 28.11 -3.57
N ILE A 971 30.00 27.52 -2.50
CA ILE A 971 31.31 27.94 -1.95
C ILE A 971 32.40 27.87 -3.03
N HIS A 972 32.46 26.73 -3.74
CA HIS A 972 33.43 26.53 -4.81
C HIS A 972 33.19 27.47 -5.99
N ILE A 973 31.94 27.61 -6.43
CA ILE A 973 31.60 28.48 -7.56
C ILE A 973 31.91 29.95 -7.24
N MET A 974 31.54 30.44 -6.05
CA MET A 974 31.80 31.82 -5.63
C MET A 974 33.30 32.12 -5.51
N LYS A 975 34.10 31.17 -5.00
CA LYS A 975 35.57 31.29 -4.97
C LYS A 975 36.17 31.34 -6.37
N ALA A 976 35.61 30.58 -7.33
CA ALA A 976 36.06 30.62 -8.72
C ALA A 976 35.70 31.93 -9.41
N ILE A 977 34.49 32.44 -9.14
CA ILE A 977 34.02 33.75 -9.61
C ILE A 977 34.90 34.88 -9.05
N GLU A 978 35.33 34.80 -7.79
CA GLU A 978 36.26 35.79 -7.20
C GLU A 978 37.57 35.90 -8.01
N ILE A 979 38.00 34.82 -8.66
CA ILE A 979 39.20 34.78 -9.49
C ILE A 979 38.90 35.34 -10.88
N ASP A 980 37.93 34.77 -11.60
CA ASP A 980 37.70 35.13 -13.01
C ASP A 980 37.01 36.49 -13.19
N PHE A 981 36.18 36.92 -12.24
CA PHE A 981 35.50 38.23 -12.25
C PHE A 981 36.20 39.27 -11.37
N ARG A 982 37.45 39.04 -10.97
CA ARG A 982 38.16 39.90 -10.01
C ARG A 982 38.17 41.38 -10.42
N SER A 983 38.48 41.67 -11.69
CA SER A 983 38.52 43.03 -12.22
C SER A 983 37.14 43.69 -12.12
N VAL A 984 36.10 43.02 -12.61
CA VAL A 984 34.71 43.49 -12.53
C VAL A 984 34.28 43.76 -11.08
N LEU A 985 34.60 42.85 -10.16
CA LEU A 985 34.25 42.97 -8.76
C LEU A 985 35.01 44.10 -8.05
N GLN A 986 36.25 44.38 -8.45
CA GLN A 986 37.02 45.50 -7.93
C GLN A 986 36.48 46.83 -8.47
N ASP A 987 36.21 46.91 -9.78
CA ASP A 987 35.68 48.10 -10.44
C ASP A 987 34.33 48.51 -9.86
N LYS A 988 33.49 47.54 -9.47
CA LYS A 988 32.16 47.77 -8.88
C LYS A 988 32.16 47.83 -7.35
N ASN A 989 33.33 47.83 -6.70
CA ASN A 989 33.48 47.78 -5.23
C ASN A 989 32.68 46.64 -4.55
N ALA A 990 32.60 45.50 -5.22
CA ALA A 990 31.75 44.36 -4.88
C ALA A 990 32.53 43.17 -4.28
N LEU A 991 33.87 43.21 -4.34
CA LEU A 991 34.74 42.11 -3.90
C LEU A 991 34.57 41.75 -2.41
N VAL A 992 34.43 42.74 -1.54
CA VAL A 992 34.23 42.51 -0.09
C VAL A 992 32.90 41.81 0.17
N SER A 993 31.82 42.22 -0.51
CA SER A 993 30.50 41.60 -0.40
C SER A 993 30.53 40.13 -0.83
N LEU A 994 31.25 39.80 -1.91
CA LEU A 994 31.42 38.41 -2.35
C LEU A 994 32.17 37.56 -1.30
N ARG A 995 33.23 38.09 -0.69
CA ARG A 995 33.96 37.38 0.39
C ARG A 995 33.11 37.15 1.64
N GLN A 996 32.23 38.11 1.97
CA GLN A 996 31.28 37.92 3.06
C GLN A 996 30.28 36.80 2.74
N ILE A 997 29.77 36.74 1.50
CA ILE A 997 28.91 35.63 1.03
C ILE A 997 29.62 34.28 1.19
N ILE A 998 30.89 34.19 0.76
CA ILE A 998 31.68 32.95 0.88
C ILE A 998 31.81 32.53 2.36
N THR A 999 32.16 33.45 3.25
CA THR A 999 32.30 33.17 4.70
C THR A 999 31.01 32.65 5.32
N GLU A 1000 29.87 33.26 5.00
CA GLU A 1000 28.55 32.83 5.51
C GLU A 1000 28.12 31.47 4.93
N LEU A 1001 28.45 31.20 3.66
CA LEU A 1001 28.24 29.89 3.06
C LEU A 1001 29.13 28.82 3.71
N GLU A 1002 30.40 29.10 4.02
CA GLU A 1002 31.29 28.17 4.71
C GLU A 1002 30.77 27.77 6.09
N SER A 1003 30.12 28.71 6.80
CA SER A 1003 29.47 28.45 8.09
C SER A 1003 28.35 27.40 8.00
N THR A 1004 27.78 27.15 6.81
CA THR A 1004 26.77 26.10 6.59
C THR A 1004 27.36 24.68 6.56
N GLN A 1005 28.68 24.55 6.45
CA GLN A 1005 29.38 23.27 6.35
C GLN A 1005 29.95 22.79 7.67
N GLU A 1006 29.70 23.50 8.77
CA GLU A 1006 30.14 23.10 10.11
C GLU A 1006 29.65 21.69 10.49
N THR A 1007 30.41 21.04 11.38
CA THR A 1007 30.13 19.65 11.79
C THR A 1007 28.83 19.58 12.58
N VAL A 1008 27.89 18.78 12.07
CA VAL A 1008 26.67 18.43 12.80
C VAL A 1008 26.98 17.25 13.72
N TRP A 1009 27.12 17.52 15.01
CA TRP A 1009 27.43 16.49 16.02
C TRP A 1009 26.24 15.58 16.36
N SER A 1010 25.04 15.94 15.92
CA SER A 1010 23.84 15.13 16.11
C SER A 1010 23.72 14.08 15.00
N PRO A 1011 23.43 12.80 15.32
CA PRO A 1011 23.22 11.75 14.31
C PRO A 1011 21.91 11.93 13.51
N MET A 1012 21.04 12.83 13.94
CA MET A 1012 19.78 13.17 13.28
C MET A 1012 19.57 14.68 13.31
N ILE A 1013 18.92 15.23 12.29
CA ILE A 1013 18.58 16.66 12.26
C ILE A 1013 17.45 16.94 13.26
N LEU A 1014 17.81 17.55 14.38
CA LEU A 1014 16.88 17.95 15.44
C LEU A 1014 16.26 19.31 15.14
N ASN A 1015 14.93 19.38 15.21
CA ASN A 1015 14.15 20.59 15.08
C ASN A 1015 13.22 20.76 16.28
N GLY A 1016 13.70 21.46 17.30
CA GLY A 1016 12.89 21.91 18.44
C GLY A 1016 11.91 23.04 18.07
N SER A 1017 11.08 23.46 19.02
CA SER A 1017 10.35 24.72 18.89
C SER A 1017 11.35 25.88 18.75
N GLY A 1018 11.02 26.93 17.99
CA GLY A 1018 11.98 28.02 17.69
C GLY A 1018 12.60 28.70 18.92
N PHE A 1019 11.95 28.61 20.08
CA PHE A 1019 12.43 29.09 21.39
C PHE A 1019 12.52 27.95 22.43
N GLY A 1020 12.61 26.70 21.98
CA GLY A 1020 12.66 25.51 22.82
C GLY A 1020 14.05 25.26 23.43
N THR A 1021 14.12 24.26 24.30
CA THR A 1021 15.37 23.84 24.96
C THR A 1021 16.31 23.04 24.06
N LEU A 1022 15.85 22.59 22.89
CA LEU A 1022 16.62 21.83 21.91
C LEU A 1022 17.10 22.76 20.79
N ALA A 1023 18.32 22.51 20.30
CA ALA A 1023 18.84 23.17 19.11
C ALA A 1023 17.94 22.93 17.89
N ASN A 1024 17.88 23.91 17.00
CA ASN A 1024 17.10 23.83 15.76
C ASN A 1024 18.03 24.01 14.55
N HIS A 1025 18.48 22.89 14.01
CA HIS A 1025 19.46 22.89 12.92
C HIS A 1025 18.89 23.52 11.65
N SER A 1026 17.63 23.25 11.31
CA SER A 1026 17.01 23.83 10.11
C SER A 1026 16.84 25.34 10.20
N LEU A 1027 16.49 25.89 11.37
CA LEU A 1027 16.36 27.34 11.55
C LEU A 1027 17.71 28.05 11.54
N THR A 1028 18.74 27.44 12.13
CA THR A 1028 20.12 27.93 12.04
C THR A 1028 20.59 27.97 10.58
N MET A 1029 20.38 26.88 9.84
CA MET A 1029 20.69 26.82 8.40
C MET A 1029 19.91 27.86 7.60
N ALA A 1030 18.60 28.03 7.87
CA ALA A 1030 17.78 29.06 7.25
C ALA A 1030 18.33 30.47 7.51
N SER A 1031 18.84 30.72 8.72
CA SER A 1031 19.44 31.99 9.10
C SER A 1031 20.69 32.30 8.27
N TYR A 1032 21.62 31.35 8.13
CA TYR A 1032 22.79 31.50 7.27
C TYR A 1032 22.39 31.76 5.82
N LEU A 1033 21.51 30.92 5.25
CA LEU A 1033 21.07 31.09 3.87
C LEU A 1033 20.29 32.39 3.63
N SER A 1034 19.52 32.87 4.61
CA SER A 1034 18.84 34.16 4.51
C SER A 1034 19.81 35.34 4.48
N ARG A 1035 20.90 35.29 5.27
CA ARG A 1035 21.95 36.32 5.23
C ARG A 1035 22.71 36.29 3.91
N VAL A 1036 23.04 35.11 3.41
CA VAL A 1036 23.64 34.94 2.08
C VAL A 1036 22.72 35.51 1.00
N ASN A 1037 21.43 35.18 1.05
CA ASN A 1037 20.45 35.67 0.07
C ASN A 1037 20.36 37.20 0.05
N ALA A 1038 20.30 37.83 1.23
CA ALA A 1038 20.32 39.28 1.35
C ALA A 1038 21.62 39.89 0.79
N ALA A 1039 22.77 39.31 1.13
CA ALA A 1039 24.06 39.77 0.62
C ALA A 1039 24.19 39.60 -0.91
N ILE A 1040 23.56 38.59 -1.51
CA ILE A 1040 23.49 38.42 -2.97
C ILE A 1040 22.63 39.51 -3.61
N ILE A 1041 21.50 39.89 -3.00
CA ILE A 1041 20.66 41.00 -3.47
C ILE A 1041 21.49 42.30 -3.50
N ASP A 1042 22.23 42.59 -2.43
CA ASP A 1042 23.09 43.76 -2.34
C ASP A 1042 24.22 43.70 -3.39
N LEU A 1043 24.85 42.54 -3.56
CA LEU A 1043 25.89 42.32 -4.58
C LEU A 1043 25.35 42.56 -5.99
N ARG A 1044 24.15 42.08 -6.32
CA ARG A 1044 23.50 42.31 -7.61
C ARG A 1044 23.21 43.79 -7.85
N SER A 1045 22.80 44.51 -6.80
CA SER A 1045 22.57 45.95 -6.85
C SER A 1045 23.87 46.72 -7.14
N LEU A 1046 24.97 46.38 -6.46
CA LEU A 1046 26.30 46.98 -6.71
C LEU A 1046 26.78 46.74 -8.15
N LEU A 1047 26.58 45.54 -8.68
CA LEU A 1047 26.92 45.19 -10.07
C LEU A 1047 26.06 45.93 -11.11
N GLN A 1048 24.87 46.43 -10.73
CA GLN A 1048 24.00 47.21 -11.60
C GLN A 1048 24.29 48.71 -11.57
N GLN A 1049 24.66 49.26 -10.40
CA GLN A 1049 24.81 50.70 -10.18
C GLN A 1049 26.20 51.23 -10.51
N GLY A 1050 27.24 50.45 -10.26
CA GLY A 1050 28.60 50.78 -10.71
C GLY A 1050 28.71 50.60 -12.20
#